data_AF-A0A5N4EBG7-F1
#
_entry.id   AF-A0A5N4EBG7-F1
#
_cell.length_a   1.000
_cell.length_b   1.000
_cell.length_c   1.000
_cell.angle_alpha   90.00
_cell.angle_beta   90.00
_cell.angle_gamma   90.00
#
_symmetry.space_group_name_H-M   'P 1'
#
loop_
_entity.id
_entity.type
_entity.pdbx_description
1 polymer ?
#
loop_
_entity_poly.entity_id
_entity_poly.type
_entity_poly.pdbx_seq_one_letter_code
_entity_poly.pdbx_strand_id
1 'polypeptide(L)'
;MNKDFVSVKKGRDLGDRWGMRVMLCTERMEAGPKVTTAFPSVITRAAALEQFKSLGAEPLEVDLKESGEGQGGYAKEMSKEFIEAEMKLFAQQCKDVDILISTALIPGKKAPVLFNKEMIESMKEGSVVVDLAAEAGGNFETTKPGELYVHKGVTHIGYTDLPSRMATQASTLYSNNITKLLKAISPDKDNFYFEVKDDFDFGTMGHVIRGTVVMKDGEVIFPAPTPKNIPQGAPVKQKTVAELEAEKAAAVTPFRKTMTSASVYTAGLTGMLGLGLASPNLAFSQMVTTFGLAGIVGYHTVWGVTPALHSPLMSVTNAISGLTAVGGLVLMGGHLYPSTTPQGLAALATFISSINIAGGFLVTQRMLDMFKRPTDPPEYNYLYLLPAGTFVGGYLAALYSGYNIEQIMYLGSGLCCVGALAGLSTQGTARLGNALGMIGVAGGLAATLGGLKPDPELLAQMSGAMALGGTIGLTIAKRIQISDLPQLVAAFHSLVGLAAVLTCIAEYIVEYPHFATDAAANLTKIVAYLGTYIGGVTFSGSLVAYGKLQGILKSAPLLLPGRHALNAGLLAASVGGIIPFMMDPSFTTGIACLGSVSALSAVMGVTLTAAIGGADMPVVITVLNSYSGWALCAEGFLLNNNLLTIVGALIGSSGAILSYIMCVAMNRSLANVILGGYGTTSTAGGKPMEISGTHTEINLDNAIDMIREANSIIITPGYGLCAAKAQYPIADLVKMLSEQGKKVR
;
A
#
# COMPACT_ATOMS: atom_id res chain seq x y z
N MET A 1 -20.51 48.03 25.89
CA MET A 1 -19.18 47.84 26.53
C MET A 1 -18.43 46.82 25.70
N ASN A 2 -17.62 47.32 24.76
CA ASN A 2 -16.81 46.53 23.81
C ASN A 2 -15.57 45.97 24.51
N LYS A 3 -15.30 44.68 24.30
CA LYS A 3 -13.97 44.08 24.41
C LYS A 3 -13.81 43.11 23.24
N ASP A 4 -13.24 43.63 22.16
CA ASP A 4 -12.90 42.87 20.96
C ASP A 4 -11.72 41.93 21.25
N PHE A 5 -11.99 40.64 21.14
CA PHE A 5 -11.01 39.57 21.04
C PHE A 5 -10.33 39.66 19.67
N VAL A 6 -9.10 40.18 19.60
CA VAL A 6 -8.26 40.08 18.40
C VAL A 6 -7.48 38.77 18.45
N SER A 7 -7.98 37.82 17.68
CA SER A 7 -7.32 36.60 17.24
C SER A 7 -5.91 36.89 16.68
N VAL A 8 -4.90 36.20 17.23
CA VAL A 8 -3.54 36.10 16.67
C VAL A 8 -3.61 35.29 15.37
N LYS A 9 -3.98 35.95 14.28
CA LYS A 9 -3.84 35.46 12.91
C LYS A 9 -2.49 35.94 12.36
N LYS A 10 -1.58 34.97 12.16
CA LYS A 10 -0.62 34.88 11.05
C LYS A 10 0.09 36.19 10.62
N GLY A 11 1.38 36.29 10.90
CA GLY A 11 2.31 37.23 10.26
C GLY A 11 2.51 36.93 8.76
N ARG A 12 1.47 37.16 7.97
CA ARG A 12 1.36 36.77 6.56
C ARG A 12 1.06 37.98 5.65
N ASP A 13 1.41 39.20 6.06
CA ASP A 13 0.75 40.37 5.47
C ASP A 13 1.52 41.71 5.50
N LEU A 14 2.81 41.73 5.83
CA LEU A 14 3.55 43.01 5.88
C LEU A 14 4.21 43.41 4.55
N GLY A 15 4.73 42.46 3.77
CA GLY A 15 5.34 42.76 2.46
C GLY A 15 4.35 42.99 1.32
N ASP A 16 3.28 42.17 1.26
CA ASP A 16 2.31 42.21 0.15
C ASP A 16 1.37 43.41 0.19
N ARG A 17 1.16 44.04 1.37
CA ARG A 17 0.25 45.20 1.48
C ARG A 17 0.85 46.53 1.03
N TRP A 18 2.18 46.62 0.89
CA TRP A 18 2.87 47.90 0.64
C TRP A 18 3.87 47.89 -0.53
N GLY A 19 4.09 46.74 -1.20
CA GLY A 19 4.94 46.69 -2.40
C GLY A 19 6.42 47.01 -2.19
N MET A 20 6.94 46.85 -0.96
CA MET A 20 8.33 47.18 -0.60
C MET A 20 9.31 46.04 -0.94
N ARG A 21 10.45 46.37 -1.54
CA ARG A 21 11.55 45.45 -1.86
C ARG A 21 12.62 45.48 -0.76
N VAL A 22 12.94 44.35 -0.15
CA VAL A 22 13.99 44.22 0.90
C VAL A 22 15.19 43.47 0.33
N MET A 23 16.39 43.85 0.72
CA MET A 23 17.64 43.17 0.40
C MET A 23 18.34 42.74 1.68
N LEU A 24 18.85 41.51 1.72
CA LEU A 24 19.61 40.97 2.83
C LEU A 24 21.04 40.62 2.38
N CYS A 25 22.03 41.28 2.95
CA CYS A 25 23.44 40.96 2.78
C CYS A 25 23.93 40.19 4.01
N THR A 26 24.45 38.97 3.85
CA THR A 26 24.82 38.14 5.01
C THR A 26 25.94 37.16 4.70
N GLU A 27 26.76 36.86 5.72
CA GLU A 27 27.72 35.75 5.69
C GLU A 27 27.21 34.50 6.44
N ARG A 28 26.11 34.63 7.21
CA ARG A 28 25.50 33.55 8.01
C ARG A 28 24.00 33.73 8.19
N MET A 29 23.24 32.69 7.87
CA MET A 29 21.89 32.50 8.40
C MET A 29 21.85 31.21 9.23
N GLU A 30 21.26 31.30 10.42
CA GLU A 30 20.75 30.12 11.13
C GLU A 30 19.23 30.12 11.04
N ALA A 31 18.65 28.92 11.00
CA ALA A 31 17.26 28.68 10.66
C ALA A 31 16.28 29.46 11.57
N GLY A 32 15.74 30.56 11.05
CA GLY A 32 14.61 31.33 11.58
C GLY A 32 13.40 31.29 10.65
N PRO A 33 12.23 31.82 11.04
CA PRO A 33 10.96 31.55 10.38
C PRO A 33 10.90 32.08 8.94
N LYS A 34 10.15 31.36 8.08
CA LYS A 34 9.91 31.64 6.66
C LYS A 34 9.47 33.09 6.43
N VAL A 35 10.28 33.84 5.67
CA VAL A 35 9.91 35.15 5.12
C VAL A 35 9.44 34.92 3.68
N THR A 36 8.15 35.10 3.42
CA THR A 36 7.47 34.72 2.15
C THR A 36 7.54 35.76 1.04
N THR A 37 8.46 36.71 1.11
CA THR A 37 8.65 37.73 0.08
C THR A 37 10.02 37.53 -0.58
N ALA A 38 10.03 37.42 -1.90
CA ALA A 38 11.24 37.30 -2.70
C ALA A 38 12.10 38.55 -2.47
N PHE A 39 13.23 38.35 -1.80
CA PHE A 39 14.19 39.39 -1.49
C PHE A 39 15.56 38.99 -2.05
N PRO A 40 16.24 39.88 -2.80
CA PRO A 40 17.57 39.59 -3.31
C PRO A 40 18.54 39.40 -2.14
N SER A 41 19.22 38.25 -2.09
CA SER A 41 20.16 37.90 -1.01
C SER A 41 21.48 37.39 -1.58
N VAL A 42 22.61 37.96 -1.13
CA VAL A 42 23.97 37.52 -1.52
C VAL A 42 24.66 36.88 -0.33
N ILE A 43 25.34 35.76 -0.58
CA ILE A 43 26.24 35.10 0.36
C ILE A 43 27.34 34.38 -0.41
N THR A 44 28.54 34.34 0.18
CA THR A 44 29.74 33.75 -0.43
C THR A 44 29.81 32.22 -0.31
N ARG A 45 28.89 31.59 0.45
CA ARG A 45 28.81 30.14 0.68
C ARG A 45 27.68 29.49 -0.12
N ALA A 46 28.01 28.47 -0.91
CA ALA A 46 27.05 27.76 -1.76
C ALA A 46 25.89 27.12 -0.96
N ALA A 47 26.17 26.52 0.20
CA ALA A 47 25.15 25.89 1.05
C ALA A 47 24.08 26.89 1.56
N ALA A 48 24.43 28.17 1.72
CA ALA A 48 23.49 29.17 2.19
C ALA A 48 22.56 29.69 1.08
N LEU A 49 22.97 29.64 -0.19
CA LEU A 49 22.10 29.93 -1.33
C LEU A 49 20.93 28.92 -1.43
N GLU A 50 21.19 27.65 -1.16
CA GLU A 50 20.14 26.63 -1.08
C GLU A 50 19.14 26.91 0.05
N GLN A 51 19.64 27.38 1.21
CA GLN A 51 18.81 27.78 2.34
C GLN A 51 17.91 28.98 1.98
N PHE A 52 18.43 29.99 1.28
CA PHE A 52 17.63 31.12 0.80
C PHE A 52 16.52 30.69 -0.14
N LYS A 53 16.84 29.82 -1.10
CA LYS A 53 15.85 29.27 -2.02
C LYS A 53 14.77 28.48 -1.28
N SER A 54 15.14 27.75 -0.22
CA SER A 54 14.20 27.03 0.66
C SER A 54 13.30 27.98 1.48
N LEU A 55 13.81 29.15 1.86
CA LEU A 55 13.04 30.20 2.54
C LEU A 55 12.16 31.03 1.58
N GLY A 56 12.39 30.95 0.27
CA GLY A 56 11.65 31.68 -0.76
C GLY A 56 12.29 32.98 -1.22
N ALA A 57 13.56 33.22 -0.87
CA ALA A 57 14.33 34.37 -1.33
C ALA A 57 14.97 34.12 -2.70
N GLU A 58 15.35 35.20 -3.39
CA GLU A 58 16.06 35.14 -4.68
C GLU A 58 17.57 35.16 -4.43
N PRO A 59 18.28 34.05 -4.69
CA PRO A 59 19.73 34.02 -4.56
C PRO A 59 20.36 34.90 -5.65
N LEU A 60 21.15 35.88 -5.23
CA LEU A 60 21.93 36.73 -6.11
C LEU A 60 23.32 36.13 -6.31
N GLU A 61 23.77 36.05 -7.56
CA GLU A 61 25.08 35.53 -7.94
C GLU A 61 26.00 36.67 -8.39
N VAL A 62 27.28 36.60 -8.00
CA VAL A 62 28.33 37.52 -8.45
C VAL A 62 29.02 36.90 -9.68
N ASP A 63 29.36 37.73 -10.68
CA ASP A 63 29.99 37.27 -11.93
C ASP A 63 31.38 36.63 -11.74
N LEU A 64 32.01 36.80 -10.57
CA LEU A 64 33.30 36.22 -10.22
C LEU A 64 33.12 34.95 -9.37
N LYS A 65 33.49 33.78 -9.92
CA LYS A 65 33.41 32.49 -9.22
C LYS A 65 34.63 32.24 -8.34
N GLU A 66 34.57 32.69 -7.09
CA GLU A 66 35.50 32.32 -6.02
C GLU A 66 34.75 31.55 -4.91
N SER A 67 35.38 30.51 -4.34
CA SER A 67 34.79 29.82 -3.18
C SER A 67 35.01 30.63 -1.90
N GLY A 68 33.92 31.03 -1.24
CA GLY A 68 33.93 31.67 0.08
C GLY A 68 33.89 30.71 1.26
N GLU A 69 34.04 29.41 1.02
CA GLU A 69 34.07 28.41 2.09
C GLU A 69 35.39 28.48 2.87
N GLY A 70 35.27 28.71 4.18
CA GLY A 70 36.32 28.58 5.19
C GLY A 70 36.22 27.28 5.98
N GLN A 71 37.15 27.07 6.92
CA GLN A 71 37.18 25.87 7.74
C GLN A 71 35.97 25.79 8.69
N GLY A 72 35.42 24.59 8.89
CA GLY A 72 34.29 24.37 9.80
C GLY A 72 32.95 24.92 9.32
N GLY A 73 32.84 25.28 8.03
CA GLY A 73 31.64 25.86 7.44
C GLY A 73 31.50 27.37 7.63
N TYR A 74 32.51 28.06 8.17
CA TYR A 74 32.54 29.52 8.26
C TYR A 74 32.94 30.17 6.93
N ALA A 75 32.68 31.47 6.78
CA ALA A 75 33.19 32.24 5.64
C ALA A 75 34.67 32.62 5.87
N LYS A 76 35.43 32.76 4.79
CA LYS A 76 36.78 33.37 4.81
C LYS A 76 36.74 34.75 4.17
N GLU A 77 37.75 35.55 4.43
CA GLU A 77 37.93 36.83 3.72
C GLU A 77 38.17 36.57 2.23
N MET A 78 37.40 37.27 1.38
CA MET A 78 37.43 37.12 -0.07
C MET A 78 38.52 37.98 -0.71
N SER A 79 38.87 37.69 -1.96
CA SER A 79 39.78 38.54 -2.73
C SER A 79 39.21 39.96 -2.92
N LYS A 80 40.08 40.95 -3.16
CA LYS A 80 39.64 42.34 -3.38
C LYS A 80 38.77 42.43 -4.63
N GLU A 81 39.13 41.69 -5.65
CA GLU A 81 38.41 41.60 -6.92
C GLU A 81 36.99 41.04 -6.73
N PHE A 82 36.81 40.07 -5.82
CA PHE A 82 35.49 39.55 -5.46
C PHE A 82 34.66 40.61 -4.73
N ILE A 83 35.24 41.28 -3.72
CA ILE A 83 34.55 42.34 -2.97
C ILE A 83 34.16 43.49 -3.90
N GLU A 84 35.01 43.91 -4.84
CA GLU A 84 34.67 44.95 -5.82
C GLU A 84 33.50 44.54 -6.74
N ALA A 85 33.47 43.28 -7.20
CA ALA A 85 32.37 42.76 -8.00
C ALA A 85 31.06 42.63 -7.19
N GLU A 86 31.16 42.21 -5.93
CA GLU A 86 30.04 42.14 -4.99
C GLU A 86 29.48 43.53 -4.66
N MET A 87 30.35 44.52 -4.39
CA MET A 87 29.97 45.92 -4.18
C MET A 87 29.31 46.53 -5.42
N LYS A 88 29.75 46.17 -6.63
CA LYS A 88 29.10 46.59 -7.89
C LYS A 88 27.69 46.02 -8.01
N LEU A 89 27.50 44.74 -7.68
CA LEU A 89 26.18 44.11 -7.63
C LEU A 89 25.29 44.80 -6.59
N PHE A 90 25.81 45.06 -5.39
CA PHE A 90 25.11 45.79 -4.36
C PHE A 90 24.72 47.21 -4.80
N ALA A 91 25.60 47.93 -5.48
CA ALA A 91 25.28 49.26 -6.01
C ALA A 91 24.11 49.24 -7.02
N GLN A 92 23.99 48.18 -7.79
CA GLN A 92 22.85 48.00 -8.69
C GLN A 92 21.56 47.73 -7.91
N GLN A 93 21.62 46.84 -6.92
CA GLN A 93 20.45 46.47 -6.10
C GLN A 93 19.97 47.60 -5.18
N CYS A 94 20.88 48.38 -4.59
CA CYS A 94 20.59 49.49 -3.70
C CYS A 94 19.65 50.55 -4.31
N LYS A 95 19.69 50.75 -5.64
CA LYS A 95 18.80 51.70 -6.34
C LYS A 95 17.33 51.27 -6.33
N ASP A 96 17.10 49.97 -6.25
CA ASP A 96 15.80 49.37 -6.43
C ASP A 96 15.09 49.03 -5.12
N VAL A 97 15.87 48.70 -4.09
CA VAL A 97 15.40 48.18 -2.81
C VAL A 97 15.08 49.30 -1.81
N ASP A 98 14.08 49.06 -0.98
CA ASP A 98 13.54 50.02 -0.01
C ASP A 98 14.08 49.76 1.41
N ILE A 99 14.44 48.51 1.72
CA ILE A 99 15.07 48.14 3.00
C ILE A 99 16.33 47.32 2.71
N LEU A 100 17.43 47.64 3.37
CA LEU A 100 18.68 46.91 3.26
C LEU A 100 19.15 46.49 4.64
N ILE A 101 19.27 45.18 4.86
CA ILE A 101 19.73 44.59 6.12
C ILE A 101 21.08 43.94 5.85
N SER A 102 22.11 44.33 6.59
CA SER A 102 23.44 43.72 6.50
C SER A 102 23.80 42.97 7.78
N THR A 103 24.32 41.75 7.62
CA THR A 103 24.81 40.86 8.68
C THR A 103 26.12 40.18 8.29
N ALA A 104 26.90 40.78 7.39
CA ALA A 104 28.20 40.23 7.00
C ALA A 104 29.19 40.40 8.16
N LEU A 105 29.73 39.29 8.68
CA LEU A 105 30.56 39.29 9.88
C LEU A 105 31.51 38.08 9.88
N ILE A 106 32.80 38.37 9.76
CA ILE A 106 33.87 37.38 9.80
C ILE A 106 34.33 37.23 11.26
N PRO A 107 34.26 36.03 11.87
CA PRO A 107 34.70 35.82 13.25
C PRO A 107 36.15 36.25 13.49
N GLY A 108 36.38 37.01 14.57
CA GLY A 108 37.72 37.48 14.96
C GLY A 108 38.29 38.63 14.14
N LYS A 109 37.52 39.18 13.18
CA LYS A 109 37.89 40.36 12.38
C LYS A 109 36.81 41.44 12.48
N LYS A 110 37.13 42.64 11.99
CA LYS A 110 36.12 43.68 11.77
C LYS A 110 35.15 43.22 10.67
N ALA A 111 33.90 43.66 10.77
CA ALA A 111 32.93 43.47 9.70
C ALA A 111 33.45 44.13 8.39
N PRO A 112 33.31 43.49 7.23
CA PRO A 112 33.73 44.08 5.97
C PRO A 112 32.82 45.26 5.60
N VAL A 113 33.42 46.35 5.14
CA VAL A 113 32.66 47.49 4.60
C VAL A 113 32.25 47.13 3.17
N LEU A 114 30.95 46.91 2.98
CA LEU A 114 30.37 46.45 1.70
C LEU A 114 29.54 47.55 1.01
N PHE A 115 29.27 48.64 1.72
CA PHE A 115 28.38 49.70 1.27
C PHE A 115 29.01 51.08 1.53
N ASN A 116 29.43 51.74 0.45
CA ASN A 116 29.99 53.09 0.51
C ASN A 116 28.90 54.15 0.66
N LYS A 117 29.28 55.34 1.12
CA LYS A 117 28.37 56.48 1.29
C LYS A 117 27.55 56.80 0.03
N GLU A 118 28.18 56.81 -1.14
CA GLU A 118 27.50 57.07 -2.42
C GLU A 118 26.44 56.02 -2.76
N MET A 119 26.66 54.76 -2.37
CA MET A 119 25.72 53.67 -2.61
C MET A 119 24.44 53.85 -1.80
N ILE A 120 24.60 54.19 -0.52
CA ILE A 120 23.47 54.41 0.40
C ILE A 120 22.71 55.69 0.06
N GLU A 121 23.40 56.75 -0.34
CA GLU A 121 22.77 57.99 -0.79
C GLU A 121 22.01 57.85 -2.12
N SER A 122 22.23 56.76 -2.87
CA SER A 122 21.48 56.44 -4.10
C SER A 122 20.16 55.71 -3.88
N MET A 123 19.90 55.27 -2.65
CA MET A 123 18.62 54.66 -2.28
C MET A 123 17.50 55.69 -2.33
N LYS A 124 16.25 55.23 -2.42
CA LYS A 124 15.08 56.11 -2.39
C LYS A 124 14.98 56.84 -1.05
N GLU A 125 14.47 58.07 -1.08
CA GLU A 125 14.13 58.80 0.14
C GLU A 125 13.06 58.01 0.94
N GLY A 126 13.27 57.86 2.25
CA GLY A 126 12.45 57.03 3.12
C GLY A 126 12.93 55.58 3.26
N SER A 127 13.98 55.16 2.53
CA SER A 127 14.58 53.83 2.71
C SER A 127 15.15 53.62 4.11
N VAL A 128 15.22 52.35 4.53
CA VAL A 128 15.75 51.94 5.84
C VAL A 128 16.95 51.02 5.68
N VAL A 129 18.03 51.33 6.38
CA VAL A 129 19.24 50.51 6.42
C VAL A 129 19.45 49.99 7.85
N VAL A 130 19.60 48.69 7.99
CA VAL A 130 19.82 48.02 9.29
C VAL A 130 21.18 47.33 9.28
N ASP A 131 22.06 47.76 10.18
CA ASP A 131 23.40 47.18 10.35
C ASP A 131 23.45 46.28 11.59
N LEU A 132 23.37 44.97 11.37
CA LEU A 132 23.46 43.98 12.45
C LEU A 132 24.91 43.67 12.84
N ALA A 133 25.90 44.21 12.13
CA ALA A 133 27.32 44.05 12.42
C ALA A 133 27.95 45.30 13.08
N ALA A 134 27.13 46.27 13.50
CA ALA A 134 27.58 47.55 14.07
C ALA A 134 28.51 47.41 15.29
N GLU A 135 28.36 46.35 16.10
CA GLU A 135 29.25 46.08 17.24
C GLU A 135 30.69 45.76 16.81
N ALA A 136 30.87 45.10 15.67
CA ALA A 136 32.17 44.67 15.14
C ALA A 136 32.73 45.63 14.06
N GLY A 137 32.24 46.87 14.02
CA GLY A 137 32.66 47.92 13.10
C GLY A 137 31.59 48.37 12.10
N GLY A 138 30.65 47.49 11.75
CA GLY A 138 29.58 47.77 10.79
C GLY A 138 29.93 47.51 9.33
N ASN A 139 28.91 47.27 8.50
CA ASN A 139 29.08 47.02 7.06
C ASN A 139 28.95 48.28 6.18
N PHE A 140 28.53 49.41 6.78
CA PHE A 140 28.33 50.69 6.09
C PHE A 140 29.33 51.73 6.55
N GLU A 141 29.85 52.55 5.64
CA GLU A 141 30.69 53.72 5.98
C GLU A 141 29.96 54.76 6.84
N THR A 142 28.62 54.73 6.81
CA THR A 142 27.74 55.68 7.49
C THR A 142 27.21 55.16 8.83
N THR A 143 27.45 53.91 9.23
CA THR A 143 26.91 53.40 10.50
C THR A 143 27.47 54.18 11.70
N LYS A 144 26.56 54.65 12.57
CA LYS A 144 26.88 55.14 13.91
C LYS A 144 26.43 54.10 14.94
N PRO A 145 27.35 53.33 15.55
CA PRO A 145 26.98 52.26 16.49
C PRO A 145 26.16 52.79 17.67
N GLY A 146 25.03 52.15 17.95
CA GLY A 146 24.11 52.50 19.03
C GLY A 146 23.06 53.55 18.66
N GLU A 147 23.18 54.20 17.50
CA GLU A 147 22.28 55.30 17.11
C GLU A 147 21.26 54.89 16.04
N LEU A 148 20.11 55.57 16.09
CA LEU A 148 19.18 55.65 14.97
C LEU A 148 19.18 57.10 14.49
N TYR A 149 19.57 57.31 13.23
CA TYR A 149 19.66 58.66 12.68
C TYR A 149 19.30 58.67 11.18
N VAL A 150 18.88 59.83 10.68
CA VAL A 150 18.54 60.02 9.27
C VAL A 150 19.73 60.66 8.56
N HIS A 151 20.19 60.03 7.47
CA HIS A 151 21.23 60.54 6.60
C HIS A 151 20.65 60.77 5.20
N LYS A 152 20.51 62.04 4.79
CA LYS A 152 19.97 62.43 3.46
C LYS A 152 18.70 61.66 3.04
N GLY A 153 17.74 61.52 3.95
CA GLY A 153 16.48 60.84 3.69
C GLY A 153 16.46 59.33 3.92
N VAL A 154 17.61 58.69 4.16
CA VAL A 154 17.72 57.26 4.50
C VAL A 154 17.89 57.07 6.01
N THR A 155 17.02 56.27 6.62
CA THR A 155 17.07 56.01 8.07
C THR A 155 18.04 54.88 8.37
N HIS A 156 19.07 55.15 9.18
CA HIS A 156 20.06 54.17 9.60
C HIS A 156 19.72 53.64 10.99
N ILE A 157 19.73 52.31 11.14
CA ILE A 157 19.54 51.60 12.40
C ILE A 157 20.83 50.83 12.70
N GLY A 158 21.64 51.34 13.63
CA GLY A 158 22.93 50.77 14.01
C GLY A 158 22.98 50.28 15.46
N TYR A 159 21.86 49.85 16.04
CA TYR A 159 21.82 49.38 17.43
C TYR A 159 22.75 48.18 17.65
N THR A 160 23.62 48.27 18.67
CA THR A 160 24.57 47.20 19.02
C THR A 160 23.99 46.17 19.99
N ASP A 161 22.84 46.47 20.59
CA ASP A 161 22.21 45.65 21.62
C ASP A 161 20.83 45.13 21.19
N LEU A 162 20.63 44.86 19.90
CA LEU A 162 19.31 44.54 19.34
C LEU A 162 18.52 43.44 20.11
N PRO A 163 19.13 42.34 20.59
CA PRO A 163 18.42 41.35 21.43
C PRO A 163 17.85 41.92 22.74
N SER A 164 18.47 42.97 23.31
CA SER A 164 18.01 43.65 24.54
C SER A 164 16.61 44.25 24.36
N ARG A 165 16.28 44.67 23.13
CA ARG A 165 14.99 45.26 22.77
C ARG A 165 13.87 44.22 22.65
N MET A 166 14.24 42.94 22.66
CA MET A 166 13.33 41.79 22.81
C MET A 166 13.70 40.99 24.07
N ALA A 167 13.97 41.69 25.18
CA ALA A 167 14.47 41.11 26.43
C ALA A 167 13.73 39.85 26.89
N THR A 168 12.39 39.78 26.74
CA THR A 168 11.62 38.58 27.11
C THR A 168 11.99 37.36 26.27
N GLN A 169 12.13 37.51 24.95
CA GLN A 169 12.53 36.40 24.07
C GLN A 169 14.01 36.05 24.26
N ALA A 170 14.87 37.07 24.37
CA ALA A 170 16.29 36.87 24.57
C ALA A 170 16.57 36.13 25.89
N SER A 171 15.96 36.57 26.99
CA SER A 171 16.13 35.94 28.32
C SER A 171 15.57 34.52 28.38
N THR A 172 14.40 34.25 27.79
CA THR A 172 13.83 32.89 27.76
C THR A 172 14.68 31.92 26.94
N LEU A 173 15.14 32.32 25.76
CA LEU A 173 16.02 31.48 24.92
C LEU A 173 17.39 31.26 25.58
N TYR A 174 17.97 32.31 26.17
CA TYR A 174 19.25 32.20 26.88
C TYR A 174 19.15 31.31 28.13
N SER A 175 18.06 31.44 28.89
CA SER A 175 17.74 30.53 30.02
C SER A 175 17.57 29.09 29.57
N ASN A 176 16.90 28.85 28.44
CA ASN A 176 16.77 27.51 27.85
C ASN A 176 18.13 26.92 27.45
N ASN A 177 19.03 27.73 26.88
CA ASN A 177 20.38 27.31 26.52
C ASN A 177 21.19 26.92 27.76
N ILE A 178 21.19 27.75 28.80
CA ILE A 178 21.88 27.46 30.07
C ILE A 178 21.30 26.18 30.70
N THR A 179 19.98 26.06 30.78
CA THR A 179 19.32 24.90 31.38
C THR A 179 19.68 23.61 30.64
N LYS A 180 19.66 23.64 29.30
CA LYS A 180 20.05 22.48 28.48
C LYS A 180 21.54 22.17 28.58
N LEU A 181 22.40 23.19 28.65
CA LEU A 181 23.85 23.01 28.84
C LEU A 181 24.12 22.30 30.17
N LEU A 182 23.59 22.82 31.28
CA LEU A 182 23.77 22.24 32.62
C LEU A 182 23.26 20.80 32.68
N LYS A 183 22.09 20.53 32.08
CA LYS A 183 21.52 19.18 31.99
C LYS A 183 22.35 18.23 31.11
N ALA A 184 23.06 18.76 30.11
CA ALA A 184 23.84 17.96 29.17
C ALA A 184 25.26 17.65 29.68
N ILE A 185 25.93 18.60 30.33
CA ILE A 185 27.31 18.42 30.83
C ILE A 185 27.37 17.51 32.06
N SER A 186 26.29 17.45 32.85
CA SER A 186 26.17 16.58 34.02
C SER A 186 24.80 15.88 33.99
N PRO A 187 24.68 14.75 33.26
CA PRO A 187 23.42 14.04 33.12
C PRO A 187 23.03 13.21 34.37
N ASP A 188 23.92 13.13 35.37
CA ASP A 188 23.66 12.43 36.63
C ASP A 188 22.59 13.16 37.46
N LYS A 189 21.81 12.40 38.23
CA LYS A 189 20.67 12.94 38.99
C LYS A 189 21.08 13.59 40.31
N ASP A 190 22.09 13.04 40.96
CA ASP A 190 22.43 13.38 42.35
C ASP A 190 23.75 14.16 42.46
N ASN A 191 24.61 14.06 41.44
CA ASN A 191 25.91 14.70 41.41
C ASN A 191 26.01 15.68 40.25
N PHE A 192 26.53 16.87 40.53
CA PHE A 192 26.94 17.81 39.49
C PHE A 192 28.43 17.61 39.19
N TYR A 193 28.72 16.87 38.12
CA TYR A 193 30.09 16.56 37.71
C TYR A 193 30.21 16.56 36.19
N PHE A 194 31.24 17.25 35.69
CA PHE A 194 31.65 17.20 34.29
C PHE A 194 33.17 17.08 34.24
N GLU A 195 33.65 16.19 33.39
CA GLU A 195 35.08 15.91 33.28
C GLU A 195 35.68 16.73 32.13
N VAL A 196 36.64 17.58 32.46
CA VAL A 196 37.41 18.36 31.46
C VAL A 196 38.64 17.56 31.08
N LYS A 197 38.69 17.12 29.82
CA LYS A 197 39.85 16.42 29.24
C LYS A 197 40.34 17.13 27.99
N ASP A 198 41.64 17.03 27.72
CA ASP A 198 42.25 17.51 26.49
C ASP A 198 42.25 16.46 25.36
N ASP A 199 41.82 15.23 25.65
CA ASP A 199 41.92 14.09 24.75
C ASP A 199 40.58 13.74 24.08
N PHE A 200 39.93 14.72 23.46
CA PHE A 200 38.55 14.62 22.97
C PHE A 200 38.41 14.33 21.46
N ASP A 201 37.32 13.63 21.13
CA ASP A 201 36.88 13.38 19.77
C ASP A 201 35.81 14.41 19.34
N PHE A 202 35.92 14.89 18.11
CA PHE A 202 34.94 15.75 17.46
C PHE A 202 33.55 15.08 17.46
N GLY A 203 32.52 15.84 17.80
CA GLY A 203 31.13 15.38 17.89
C GLY A 203 30.74 14.71 19.21
N THR A 204 31.67 14.50 20.14
CA THR A 204 31.38 13.97 21.48
C THR A 204 31.14 15.08 22.51
N MET A 205 30.56 14.74 23.67
CA MET A 205 30.34 15.70 24.76
C MET A 205 31.65 16.25 25.34
N GLY A 206 32.75 15.48 25.32
CA GLY A 206 34.06 15.93 25.79
C GLY A 206 34.57 17.14 25.00
N HIS A 207 34.35 17.16 23.68
CA HIS A 207 34.66 18.31 22.82
C HIS A 207 33.86 19.57 23.23
N VAL A 208 32.57 19.40 23.54
CA VAL A 208 31.71 20.50 24.00
C VAL A 208 32.19 21.04 25.35
N ILE A 209 32.47 20.17 26.32
CA ILE A 209 32.92 20.56 27.66
C ILE A 209 34.24 21.34 27.56
N ARG A 210 35.24 20.78 26.86
CA ARG A 210 36.57 21.39 26.75
C ARG A 210 36.58 22.70 25.96
N GLY A 211 35.72 22.83 24.94
CA GLY A 211 35.53 24.07 24.20
C GLY A 211 34.77 25.15 24.98
N THR A 212 33.96 24.76 25.98
CA THR A 212 33.17 25.69 26.80
C THR A 212 33.93 26.21 28.02
N VAL A 213 34.73 25.36 28.67
CA VAL A 213 35.50 25.76 29.86
C VAL A 213 36.77 26.49 29.44
N VAL A 214 36.84 27.79 29.75
CA VAL A 214 38.01 28.64 29.46
C VAL A 214 38.98 28.76 30.64
N MET A 215 38.52 28.45 31.86
CA MET A 215 39.31 28.49 33.09
C MET A 215 38.83 27.39 34.05
N LYS A 216 39.76 26.70 34.71
CA LYS A 216 39.49 25.67 35.72
C LYS A 216 40.43 25.86 36.91
N ASP A 217 39.89 25.92 38.12
CA ASP A 217 40.66 26.06 39.37
C ASP A 217 41.64 27.26 39.38
N GLY A 218 41.30 28.33 38.66
CA GLY A 218 42.13 29.53 38.51
C GLY A 218 43.15 29.47 37.36
N GLU A 219 43.34 28.32 36.72
CA GLU A 219 44.21 28.15 35.55
C GLU A 219 43.44 28.40 34.25
N VAL A 220 43.98 29.26 33.38
CA VAL A 220 43.40 29.54 32.06
C VAL A 220 43.78 28.41 31.11
N ILE A 221 42.78 27.74 30.55
CA ILE A 221 42.93 26.64 29.60
C ILE A 221 42.48 27.04 28.18
N PHE A 222 42.30 28.33 27.93
CA PHE A 222 42.09 28.90 26.59
C PHE A 222 43.44 29.18 25.92
N PRO A 223 43.62 28.90 24.61
CA PRO A 223 42.66 28.32 23.65
C PRO A 223 42.52 26.79 23.75
N ALA A 224 41.37 26.26 23.29
CA ALA A 224 41.15 24.82 23.23
C ALA A 224 41.98 24.15 22.10
N PRO A 225 42.54 22.94 22.33
CA PRO A 225 43.22 22.18 21.29
C PRO A 225 42.30 21.77 20.13
N THR A 226 42.89 21.34 19.02
CA THR A 226 42.15 20.76 17.89
C THR A 226 41.70 19.32 18.23
N PRO A 227 40.43 18.94 17.98
CA PRO A 227 39.97 17.55 18.14
C PRO A 227 40.74 16.54 17.29
N LYS A 228 40.80 15.28 17.75
CA LYS A 228 41.60 14.21 17.11
C LYS A 228 41.09 13.75 15.74
N ASN A 229 39.77 13.72 15.54
CA ASN A 229 39.11 13.06 14.40
C ASN A 229 38.19 14.01 13.61
N ILE A 230 38.64 15.24 13.35
CA ILE A 230 37.87 16.18 12.52
C ILE A 230 37.54 15.53 11.17
N PRO A 231 36.26 15.37 10.81
CA PRO A 231 35.87 14.82 9.52
C PRO A 231 36.46 15.70 8.40
N GLN A 232 37.33 15.13 7.56
CA GLN A 232 37.80 15.78 6.35
C GLN A 232 36.74 15.63 5.25
N GLY A 233 35.77 16.53 5.24
CA GLY A 233 34.72 16.60 4.22
C GLY A 233 33.33 16.17 4.71
N ALA A 234 32.32 16.51 3.92
CA ALA A 234 30.94 16.09 4.19
C ALA A 234 30.84 14.56 4.12
N PRO A 235 30.12 13.91 5.06
CA PRO A 235 29.91 12.47 5.00
C PRO A 235 29.25 12.10 3.66
N VAL A 236 29.78 11.06 3.01
CA VAL A 236 29.20 10.53 1.76
C VAL A 236 27.78 10.08 2.05
N LYS A 237 26.80 10.88 1.62
CA LYS A 237 25.39 10.57 1.79
C LYS A 237 25.07 9.34 0.95
N GLN A 238 24.72 8.24 1.61
CA GLN A 238 24.26 7.05 0.91
C GLN A 238 23.02 7.40 0.08
N LYS A 239 23.01 6.98 -1.19
CA LYS A 239 21.85 7.16 -2.07
C LYS A 239 20.63 6.48 -1.45
N THR A 240 19.50 7.15 -1.54
CA THR A 240 18.20 6.59 -1.16
C THR A 240 17.86 5.40 -2.07
N VAL A 241 16.99 4.50 -1.59
CA VAL A 241 16.52 3.37 -2.40
C VAL A 241 15.86 3.84 -3.70
N ALA A 242 15.14 4.98 -3.66
CA ALA A 242 14.50 5.56 -4.83
C ALA A 242 15.51 6.01 -5.90
N GLU A 243 16.65 6.58 -5.50
CA GLU A 243 17.71 6.98 -6.42
C GLU A 243 18.37 5.75 -7.08
N LEU A 244 18.59 4.68 -6.31
CA LEU A 244 19.12 3.42 -6.85
C LEU A 244 18.15 2.76 -7.84
N GLU A 245 16.85 2.77 -7.56
CA GLU A 245 15.82 2.30 -8.49
C GLU A 245 15.72 3.18 -9.74
N ALA A 246 15.90 4.50 -9.62
CA ALA A 246 15.92 5.41 -10.77
C ALA A 246 17.09 5.10 -11.72
N GLU A 247 18.28 4.80 -11.18
CA GLU A 247 19.44 4.38 -11.98
C GLU A 247 19.18 3.06 -12.73
N LYS A 248 18.57 2.09 -12.04
CA LYS A 248 18.16 0.81 -12.64
C LYS A 248 17.12 1.00 -13.75
N ALA A 249 16.15 1.90 -13.56
CA ALA A 249 15.14 2.23 -14.55
C ALA A 249 15.72 2.97 -15.77
N ALA A 250 16.71 3.84 -15.55
CA ALA A 250 17.41 4.57 -16.60
C ALA A 250 18.33 3.67 -17.44
N ALA A 251 18.86 2.57 -16.87
CA ALA A 251 19.69 1.61 -17.59
C ALA A 251 18.92 0.82 -18.67
N VAL A 252 17.59 0.76 -18.62
CA VAL A 252 16.79 0.05 -19.63
C VAL A 252 16.57 0.95 -20.85
N THR A 253 17.27 0.63 -21.95
CA THR A 253 17.19 1.38 -23.19
C THR A 253 15.78 1.37 -23.81
N PRO A 254 15.36 2.43 -24.54
CA PRO A 254 14.08 2.46 -25.23
C PRO A 254 13.88 1.27 -26.19
N PHE A 255 14.95 0.85 -26.88
CA PHE A 255 14.91 -0.33 -27.76
C PHE A 255 14.49 -1.60 -27.01
N ARG A 256 15.08 -1.88 -25.84
CA ARG A 256 14.71 -3.07 -25.05
C ARG A 256 13.27 -2.99 -24.57
N LYS A 257 12.78 -1.81 -24.16
CA LYS A 257 11.38 -1.61 -23.79
C LYS A 257 10.43 -1.95 -24.93
N THR A 258 10.70 -1.42 -26.13
CA THR A 258 9.89 -1.69 -27.33
C THR A 258 9.98 -3.16 -27.75
N MET A 259 11.18 -3.75 -27.74
CA MET A 259 11.38 -5.16 -28.09
C MET A 259 10.64 -6.10 -27.14
N THR A 260 10.71 -5.87 -25.82
CA THR A 260 9.96 -6.68 -24.84
C THR A 260 8.46 -6.53 -25.02
N SER A 261 7.96 -5.30 -25.24
CA SER A 261 6.54 -5.05 -25.51
C SER A 261 6.06 -5.80 -26.76
N ALA A 262 6.74 -5.63 -27.89
CA ALA A 262 6.44 -6.34 -29.13
C ALA A 262 6.48 -7.87 -28.95
N SER A 263 7.46 -8.39 -28.20
CA SER A 263 7.58 -9.82 -27.93
C SER A 263 6.41 -10.36 -27.13
N VAL A 264 5.92 -9.63 -26.12
CA VAL A 264 4.75 -10.02 -25.32
C VAL A 264 3.49 -10.08 -26.18
N TYR A 265 3.25 -9.07 -27.04
CA TYR A 265 2.10 -9.10 -27.96
C TYR A 265 2.18 -10.22 -28.98
N THR A 266 3.35 -10.44 -29.59
CA THR A 266 3.57 -11.56 -30.53
C THR A 266 3.32 -12.91 -29.86
N ALA A 267 3.80 -13.11 -28.63
CA ALA A 267 3.53 -14.33 -27.87
C ALA A 267 2.02 -14.50 -27.59
N GLY A 268 1.32 -13.43 -27.20
CA GLY A 268 -0.13 -13.45 -26.98
C GLY A 268 -0.92 -13.81 -28.25
N LEU A 269 -0.62 -13.14 -29.38
CA LEU A 269 -1.26 -13.42 -30.67
C LEU A 269 -0.98 -14.85 -31.15
N THR A 270 0.25 -15.34 -30.97
CA THR A 270 0.62 -16.72 -31.32
C THR A 270 -0.12 -17.74 -30.44
N GLY A 271 -0.28 -17.45 -29.16
CA GLY A 271 -1.09 -18.26 -28.25
C GLY A 271 -2.56 -18.36 -28.69
N MET A 272 -3.15 -17.25 -29.16
CA MET A 272 -4.51 -17.26 -29.72
C MET A 272 -4.63 -18.11 -30.99
N LEU A 273 -3.64 -18.05 -31.89
CA LEU A 273 -3.57 -18.94 -33.05
C LEU A 273 -3.48 -20.41 -32.64
N GLY A 274 -2.67 -20.73 -31.63
CA GLY A 274 -2.54 -22.08 -31.09
C GLY A 274 -3.86 -22.62 -30.52
N LEU A 275 -4.60 -21.82 -29.77
CA LEU A 275 -5.95 -22.18 -29.28
C LEU A 275 -6.94 -22.40 -30.44
N GLY A 276 -6.85 -21.59 -31.50
CA GLY A 276 -7.66 -21.75 -32.69
C GLY A 276 -7.38 -23.07 -33.43
N LEU A 277 -6.10 -23.44 -33.55
CA LEU A 277 -5.68 -24.71 -34.17
C LEU A 277 -6.05 -25.94 -33.33
N ALA A 278 -6.09 -25.80 -32.00
CA ALA A 278 -6.48 -26.86 -31.08
C ALA A 278 -8.00 -26.99 -30.89
N SER A 279 -8.81 -26.13 -31.50
CA SER A 279 -10.27 -26.10 -31.33
C SER A 279 -10.94 -27.30 -31.99
N PRO A 280 -11.64 -28.18 -31.23
CA PRO A 280 -12.31 -29.34 -31.82
C PRO A 280 -13.66 -28.98 -32.45
N ASN A 281 -14.30 -27.88 -32.02
CA ASN A 281 -15.65 -27.49 -32.45
C ASN A 281 -15.93 -26.00 -32.21
N LEU A 282 -17.07 -25.52 -32.74
CA LEU A 282 -17.48 -24.13 -32.59
C LEU A 282 -17.75 -23.74 -31.13
N ALA A 283 -18.28 -24.65 -30.31
CA ALA A 283 -18.62 -24.37 -28.92
C ALA A 283 -17.39 -23.97 -28.10
N PHE A 284 -16.26 -24.65 -28.29
CA PHE A 284 -14.99 -24.26 -27.66
C PHE A 284 -14.58 -22.84 -28.04
N SER A 285 -14.63 -22.48 -29.32
CA SER A 285 -14.28 -21.12 -29.79
C SER A 285 -15.20 -20.04 -29.20
N GLN A 286 -16.50 -20.32 -29.09
CA GLN A 286 -17.48 -19.43 -28.44
C GLN A 286 -17.19 -19.27 -26.94
N MET A 287 -16.85 -20.36 -26.26
CA MET A 287 -16.50 -20.35 -24.85
C MET A 287 -15.21 -19.59 -24.58
N VAL A 288 -14.18 -19.75 -25.43
CA VAL A 288 -12.93 -18.97 -25.35
C VAL A 288 -13.19 -17.48 -25.54
N THR A 289 -14.10 -17.11 -26.46
CA THR A 289 -14.50 -15.71 -26.66
C THR A 289 -15.18 -15.15 -25.40
N THR A 290 -16.16 -15.88 -24.86
CA THR A 290 -16.85 -15.49 -23.62
C THR A 290 -15.89 -15.38 -22.44
N PHE A 291 -14.98 -16.35 -22.27
CA PHE A 291 -13.92 -16.34 -21.27
C PHE A 291 -13.02 -15.10 -21.38
N GLY A 292 -12.55 -14.78 -22.59
CA GLY A 292 -11.70 -13.63 -22.84
C GLY A 292 -12.38 -12.30 -22.50
N LEU A 293 -13.63 -12.13 -22.95
CA LEU A 293 -14.43 -10.93 -22.65
C LEU A 293 -14.74 -10.83 -21.15
N ALA A 294 -15.17 -11.91 -20.51
CA ALA A 294 -15.44 -11.95 -19.08
C ALA A 294 -14.18 -11.68 -18.24
N GLY A 295 -13.01 -12.16 -18.68
CA GLY A 295 -11.72 -11.85 -18.05
C GLY A 295 -11.39 -10.36 -18.08
N ILE A 296 -11.63 -9.68 -19.22
CA ILE A 296 -11.45 -8.23 -19.35
C ILE A 296 -12.44 -7.47 -18.47
N VAL A 297 -13.71 -7.91 -18.43
CA VAL A 297 -14.74 -7.34 -17.54
C VAL A 297 -14.33 -7.48 -16.08
N GLY A 298 -13.88 -8.67 -15.67
CA GLY A 298 -13.42 -8.92 -14.31
C GLY A 298 -12.21 -8.07 -13.92
N TYR A 299 -11.23 -7.94 -14.83
CA TYR A 299 -10.07 -7.07 -14.63
C TYR A 299 -10.49 -5.63 -14.31
N HIS A 300 -11.31 -5.00 -15.15
CA HIS A 300 -11.72 -3.61 -14.96
C HIS A 300 -12.65 -3.43 -13.75
N THR A 301 -13.54 -4.39 -13.51
CA THR A 301 -14.50 -4.32 -12.40
C THR A 301 -13.80 -4.35 -11.05
N VAL A 302 -12.80 -5.22 -10.88
CA VAL A 302 -12.08 -5.38 -9.60
C VAL A 302 -11.19 -4.19 -9.30
N TRP A 303 -10.49 -3.63 -10.30
CA TRP A 303 -9.69 -2.41 -10.11
C TRP A 303 -10.54 -1.21 -9.66
N GLY A 304 -11.84 -1.20 -9.98
CA GLY A 304 -12.78 -0.18 -9.53
C GLY A 304 -13.26 -0.33 -8.08
N VAL A 305 -12.94 -1.43 -7.39
CA VAL A 305 -13.39 -1.68 -6.01
C VAL A 305 -12.64 -0.76 -5.02
N THR A 306 -13.36 -0.18 -4.06
CA THR A 306 -12.73 0.63 -3.01
C THR A 306 -11.79 -0.24 -2.16
N PRO A 307 -10.53 0.15 -1.89
CA PRO A 307 -9.58 -0.67 -1.12
C PRO A 307 -10.05 -1.09 0.28
N ALA A 308 -10.87 -0.27 0.95
CA ALA A 308 -11.49 -0.60 2.23
C ALA A 308 -12.49 -1.78 2.15
N LEU A 309 -12.94 -2.14 0.95
CA LEU A 309 -13.90 -3.20 0.67
C LEU A 309 -13.27 -4.46 0.07
N HIS A 310 -11.94 -4.59 0.05
CA HIS A 310 -11.28 -5.81 -0.43
C HIS A 310 -11.65 -7.06 0.37
N SER A 311 -11.86 -6.96 1.69
CA SER A 311 -12.29 -8.12 2.48
C SER A 311 -13.74 -8.55 2.17
N PRO A 312 -14.73 -7.63 2.09
CA PRO A 312 -16.04 -7.93 1.52
C PRO A 312 -15.98 -8.49 0.08
N LEU A 313 -15.10 -7.97 -0.78
CA LEU A 313 -14.89 -8.50 -2.12
C LEU A 313 -14.48 -9.98 -2.10
N MET A 314 -13.51 -10.36 -1.25
CA MET A 314 -13.13 -11.76 -1.08
C MET A 314 -14.30 -12.64 -0.61
N SER A 315 -15.13 -12.12 0.31
CA SER A 315 -16.33 -12.84 0.78
C SER A 315 -17.38 -13.01 -0.32
N VAL A 316 -17.62 -11.99 -1.16
CA VAL A 316 -18.54 -12.08 -2.30
C VAL A 316 -18.04 -13.05 -3.35
N THR A 317 -16.75 -13.00 -3.72
CA THR A 317 -16.19 -13.95 -4.69
C THR A 317 -16.31 -15.38 -4.21
N ASN A 318 -16.15 -15.61 -2.90
CA ASN A 318 -16.33 -16.92 -2.31
C ASN A 318 -17.80 -17.37 -2.24
N ALA A 319 -18.75 -16.45 -2.06
CA ALA A 319 -20.17 -16.78 -2.13
C ALA A 319 -20.57 -17.21 -3.55
N ILE A 320 -20.10 -16.45 -4.56
CA ILE A 320 -20.40 -16.69 -5.97
C ILE A 320 -19.66 -17.95 -6.47
N SER A 321 -18.45 -18.24 -5.99
CA SER A 321 -17.71 -19.46 -6.35
C SER A 321 -18.44 -20.74 -5.96
N GLY A 322 -19.38 -20.68 -5.02
CA GLY A 322 -20.31 -21.79 -4.74
C GLY A 322 -21.20 -22.18 -5.93
N LEU A 323 -21.14 -21.49 -7.06
CA LEU A 323 -21.76 -21.91 -8.33
C LEU A 323 -21.16 -23.19 -8.92
N THR A 324 -20.10 -23.77 -8.35
CA THR A 324 -19.74 -25.19 -8.57
C THR A 324 -20.92 -26.15 -8.31
N ALA A 325 -21.94 -25.72 -7.54
CA ALA A 325 -23.21 -26.43 -7.43
C ALA A 325 -23.91 -26.66 -8.78
N VAL A 326 -23.76 -25.74 -9.75
CA VAL A 326 -24.34 -25.90 -11.11
C VAL A 326 -23.74 -27.13 -11.79
N GLY A 327 -22.43 -27.34 -11.71
CA GLY A 327 -21.79 -28.52 -12.28
C GLY A 327 -22.12 -29.81 -11.54
N GLY A 328 -22.26 -29.73 -10.21
CA GLY A 328 -22.83 -30.83 -9.42
C GLY A 328 -24.25 -31.21 -9.85
N LEU A 329 -25.15 -30.24 -10.03
CA LEU A 329 -26.55 -30.49 -10.38
C LEU A 329 -26.72 -31.15 -11.74
N VAL A 330 -25.95 -30.77 -12.76
CA VAL A 330 -26.07 -31.37 -14.11
C VAL A 330 -25.57 -32.81 -14.19
N LEU A 331 -24.68 -33.22 -13.27
CA LEU A 331 -24.19 -34.60 -13.17
C LEU A 331 -24.95 -35.45 -12.13
N MET A 332 -25.86 -34.83 -11.40
CA MET A 332 -26.68 -35.50 -10.38
C MET A 332 -27.89 -36.15 -11.05
N GLY A 333 -28.08 -37.44 -10.79
CA GLY A 333 -29.14 -38.25 -11.39
C GLY A 333 -29.50 -39.44 -10.51
N GLY A 334 -30.41 -40.29 -10.99
CA GLY A 334 -30.97 -41.39 -10.21
C GLY A 334 -32.37 -41.04 -9.72
N HIS A 335 -32.65 -41.33 -8.45
CA HIS A 335 -33.95 -41.10 -7.79
C HIS A 335 -33.73 -40.28 -6.51
N LEU A 336 -34.44 -40.58 -5.42
CA LEU A 336 -34.18 -39.95 -4.12
C LEU A 336 -32.75 -40.21 -3.60
N TYR A 337 -32.14 -41.32 -4.00
CA TYR A 337 -30.77 -41.69 -3.66
C TYR A 337 -29.93 -41.88 -4.94
N PRO A 338 -28.61 -41.59 -4.89
CA PRO A 338 -27.72 -41.86 -6.02
C PRO A 338 -27.69 -43.34 -6.39
N SER A 339 -27.75 -43.64 -7.68
CA SER A 339 -27.68 -45.00 -8.22
C SER A 339 -26.26 -45.42 -8.60
N THR A 340 -25.41 -44.45 -8.95
CA THR A 340 -24.02 -44.69 -9.38
C THR A 340 -23.04 -43.79 -8.63
N THR A 341 -21.77 -44.17 -8.61
CA THR A 341 -20.69 -43.39 -8.00
C THR A 341 -20.62 -41.93 -8.50
N PRO A 342 -20.63 -41.61 -9.81
CA PRO A 342 -20.58 -40.21 -10.26
C PRO A 342 -21.75 -39.37 -9.75
N GLN A 343 -22.96 -39.95 -9.63
CA GLN A 343 -24.11 -39.26 -9.04
C GLN A 343 -23.89 -38.96 -7.54
N GLY A 344 -23.20 -39.84 -6.82
CA GLY A 344 -22.80 -39.60 -5.43
C GLY A 344 -21.73 -38.50 -5.30
N LEU A 345 -20.74 -38.47 -6.19
CA LEU A 345 -19.73 -37.41 -6.25
C LEU A 345 -20.38 -36.05 -6.56
N ALA A 346 -21.31 -36.03 -7.51
CA ALA A 346 -22.10 -34.85 -7.90
C ALA A 346 -22.98 -34.33 -6.75
N ALA A 347 -23.62 -35.23 -5.99
CA ALA A 347 -24.37 -34.88 -4.79
C ALA A 347 -23.47 -34.26 -3.71
N LEU A 348 -22.26 -34.81 -3.50
CA LEU A 348 -21.28 -34.26 -2.56
C LEU A 348 -20.77 -32.88 -3.00
N ALA A 349 -20.48 -32.70 -4.30
CA ALA A 349 -20.10 -31.40 -4.87
C ALA A 349 -21.20 -30.36 -4.67
N THR A 350 -22.46 -30.72 -4.94
CA THR A 350 -23.63 -29.84 -4.73
C THR A 350 -23.79 -29.46 -3.26
N PHE A 351 -23.64 -30.42 -2.35
CA PHE A 351 -23.72 -30.21 -0.91
C PHE A 351 -22.66 -29.22 -0.41
N ILE A 352 -21.38 -29.43 -0.70
CA ILE A 352 -20.30 -28.55 -0.21
C ILE A 352 -20.33 -27.17 -0.89
N SER A 353 -20.76 -27.09 -2.14
CA SER A 353 -20.95 -25.83 -2.86
C SER A 353 -22.04 -24.98 -2.21
N SER A 354 -23.11 -25.61 -1.72
CA SER A 354 -24.20 -24.93 -1.02
C SER A 354 -23.78 -24.38 0.36
N ILE A 355 -22.80 -25.01 1.02
CA ILE A 355 -22.15 -24.46 2.23
C ILE A 355 -21.50 -23.11 1.90
N ASN A 356 -20.77 -23.04 0.79
CA ASN A 356 -20.08 -21.81 0.35
C ASN A 356 -21.06 -20.70 -0.03
N ILE A 357 -22.12 -21.02 -0.78
CA ILE A 357 -23.15 -20.04 -1.17
C ILE A 357 -23.72 -19.36 0.08
N ALA A 358 -24.30 -20.17 0.98
CA ALA A 358 -25.03 -19.61 2.11
C ALA A 358 -24.11 -18.98 3.15
N GLY A 359 -22.94 -19.60 3.39
CA GLY A 359 -21.93 -19.07 4.29
C GLY A 359 -21.34 -17.75 3.79
N GLY A 360 -20.95 -17.69 2.52
CA GLY A 360 -20.36 -16.50 1.90
C GLY A 360 -21.31 -15.30 1.90
N PHE A 361 -22.57 -15.47 1.49
CA PHE A 361 -23.53 -14.35 1.46
C PHE A 361 -23.84 -13.81 2.85
N LEU A 362 -23.97 -14.67 3.87
CA LEU A 362 -24.22 -14.22 5.23
C LEU A 362 -23.03 -13.46 5.82
N VAL A 363 -21.80 -13.93 5.60
CA VAL A 363 -20.58 -13.24 6.03
C VAL A 363 -20.47 -11.89 5.34
N THR A 364 -20.67 -11.83 4.02
CA THR A 364 -20.67 -10.58 3.27
C THR A 364 -21.67 -9.59 3.86
N GLN A 365 -22.92 -10.01 4.09
CA GLN A 365 -23.95 -9.15 4.66
C GLN A 365 -23.51 -8.59 6.03
N ARG A 366 -23.03 -9.45 6.93
CA ARG A 366 -22.55 -9.04 8.26
C ARG A 366 -21.42 -8.02 8.16
N MET A 367 -20.47 -8.20 7.26
CA MET A 367 -19.35 -7.27 7.08
C MET A 367 -19.79 -5.92 6.55
N LEU A 368 -20.67 -5.91 5.53
CA LEU A 368 -21.18 -4.68 4.94
C LEU A 368 -22.04 -3.88 5.92
N ASP A 369 -22.80 -4.56 6.78
CA ASP A 369 -23.61 -3.90 7.80
C ASP A 369 -22.77 -3.19 8.88
N MET A 370 -21.52 -3.61 9.10
CA MET A 370 -20.60 -2.89 10.02
C MET A 370 -20.14 -1.54 9.48
N PHE A 371 -20.20 -1.33 8.16
CA PHE A 371 -19.84 -0.06 7.54
C PHE A 371 -21.00 0.95 7.55
N LYS A 372 -22.22 0.53 7.94
CA LYS A 372 -23.36 1.42 8.06
C LYS A 372 -23.18 2.35 9.25
N ARG A 373 -23.20 3.65 9.02
CA ARG A 373 -23.08 4.64 10.09
C ARG A 373 -24.43 4.84 10.76
N PRO A 374 -24.49 5.13 12.07
CA PRO A 374 -25.73 5.47 12.75
C PRO A 374 -26.44 6.70 12.18
N THR A 375 -25.70 7.57 11.49
CA THR A 375 -26.20 8.81 10.88
C THR A 375 -26.61 8.65 9.41
N ASP A 376 -26.43 7.47 8.81
CA ASP A 376 -26.86 7.24 7.43
C ASP A 376 -28.40 7.20 7.34
N PRO A 377 -29.00 7.64 6.21
CA PRO A 377 -30.45 7.51 5.99
C PRO A 377 -30.92 6.04 6.07
N PRO A 378 -32.19 5.79 6.44
CA PRO A 378 -32.77 4.46 6.37
C PRO A 378 -32.71 3.90 4.93
N GLU A 379 -32.28 2.64 4.81
CA GLU A 379 -32.22 1.91 3.54
C GLU A 379 -33.29 0.82 3.48
N TYR A 380 -33.81 0.56 2.28
CA TYR A 380 -34.95 -0.35 2.06
C TYR A 380 -34.53 -1.55 1.21
N ASN A 381 -33.53 -2.32 1.68
CA ASN A 381 -32.92 -3.41 0.91
C ASN A 381 -33.91 -4.52 0.47
N TYR A 382 -35.03 -4.68 1.19
CA TYR A 382 -36.09 -5.63 0.80
C TYR A 382 -36.73 -5.31 -0.56
N LEU A 383 -36.62 -4.07 -1.05
CA LEU A 383 -37.11 -3.71 -2.39
C LEU A 383 -36.35 -4.44 -3.51
N TYR A 384 -35.12 -4.91 -3.25
CA TYR A 384 -34.38 -5.75 -4.21
C TYR A 384 -34.98 -7.15 -4.38
N LEU A 385 -35.99 -7.55 -3.58
CA LEU A 385 -36.80 -8.73 -3.85
C LEU A 385 -37.67 -8.56 -5.10
N LEU A 386 -38.01 -7.34 -5.51
CA LEU A 386 -38.80 -7.08 -6.71
C LEU A 386 -38.12 -7.62 -7.98
N PRO A 387 -36.86 -7.21 -8.31
CA PRO A 387 -36.16 -7.78 -9.46
C PRO A 387 -35.86 -9.27 -9.29
N ALA A 388 -35.54 -9.74 -8.07
CA ALA A 388 -35.29 -11.16 -7.81
C ALA A 388 -36.51 -12.04 -8.13
N GLY A 389 -37.68 -11.65 -7.60
CA GLY A 389 -38.94 -12.35 -7.82
C GLY A 389 -39.39 -12.29 -9.27
N THR A 390 -39.18 -11.17 -9.95
CA THR A 390 -39.50 -11.04 -11.38
C THR A 390 -38.57 -11.88 -12.25
N PHE A 391 -37.28 -11.92 -11.94
CA PHE A 391 -36.29 -12.65 -12.73
C PHE A 391 -36.49 -14.16 -12.64
N VAL A 392 -36.52 -14.72 -11.43
CA VAL A 392 -36.72 -16.17 -11.22
C VAL A 392 -38.17 -16.58 -11.46
N GLY A 393 -39.14 -15.80 -10.98
CA GLY A 393 -40.57 -16.08 -11.21
C GLY A 393 -40.95 -15.99 -12.68
N GLY A 394 -40.40 -15.01 -13.41
CA GLY A 394 -40.56 -14.88 -14.85
C GLY A 394 -39.96 -16.06 -15.61
N TYR A 395 -38.79 -16.56 -15.18
CA TYR A 395 -38.21 -17.79 -15.72
C TYR A 395 -39.14 -18.99 -15.53
N LEU A 396 -39.66 -19.20 -14.31
CA LEU A 396 -40.57 -20.32 -14.03
C LEU A 396 -41.88 -20.22 -14.83
N ALA A 397 -42.42 -19.03 -15.02
CA ALA A 397 -43.60 -18.81 -15.86
C ALA A 397 -43.32 -19.12 -17.35
N ALA A 398 -42.14 -18.73 -17.86
CA ALA A 398 -41.71 -19.05 -19.21
C ALA A 398 -41.49 -20.56 -19.40
N LEU A 399 -40.85 -21.21 -18.42
CA LEU A 399 -40.64 -22.66 -18.40
C LEU A 399 -41.97 -23.42 -18.39
N TYR A 400 -42.93 -23.00 -17.56
CA TYR A 400 -44.29 -23.56 -17.54
C TYR A 400 -45.03 -23.36 -18.86
N SER A 401 -44.74 -22.27 -19.57
CA SER A 401 -45.29 -21.98 -20.90
C SER A 401 -44.57 -22.71 -22.04
N GLY A 402 -43.58 -23.53 -21.74
CA GLY A 402 -42.84 -24.34 -22.73
C GLY A 402 -41.65 -23.65 -23.41
N TYR A 403 -41.23 -22.47 -22.94
CA TYR A 403 -40.03 -21.80 -23.44
C TYR A 403 -38.76 -22.34 -22.77
N ASN A 404 -37.66 -22.41 -23.52
CA ASN A 404 -36.33 -22.72 -23.01
C ASN A 404 -35.46 -21.47 -23.14
N ILE A 405 -35.11 -20.85 -22.02
CA ILE A 405 -34.38 -19.56 -21.97
C ILE A 405 -33.13 -19.61 -21.08
N GLU A 406 -32.61 -20.81 -20.82
CA GLU A 406 -31.49 -21.08 -19.91
C GLU A 406 -30.23 -20.30 -20.28
N GLN A 407 -29.90 -20.24 -21.57
CA GLN A 407 -28.72 -19.51 -22.05
C GLN A 407 -28.80 -18.00 -21.77
N ILE A 408 -29.99 -17.41 -21.86
CA ILE A 408 -30.22 -16.00 -21.54
C ILE A 408 -30.25 -15.80 -20.01
N MET A 409 -30.78 -16.76 -19.25
CA MET A 409 -30.71 -16.74 -17.80
C MET A 409 -29.27 -16.81 -17.28
N TYR A 410 -28.39 -17.59 -17.93
CA TYR A 410 -26.97 -17.62 -17.64
C TYR A 410 -26.29 -16.29 -17.91
N LEU A 411 -26.60 -15.61 -19.02
CA LEU A 411 -26.14 -14.25 -19.26
C LEU A 411 -26.63 -13.28 -18.18
N GLY A 412 -27.93 -13.28 -17.87
CA GLY A 412 -28.51 -12.41 -16.85
C GLY A 412 -27.90 -12.65 -15.46
N SER A 413 -27.67 -13.91 -15.11
CA SER A 413 -27.02 -14.31 -13.87
C SER A 413 -25.56 -13.86 -13.81
N GLY A 414 -24.82 -14.03 -14.91
CA GLY A 414 -23.45 -13.54 -15.05
C GLY A 414 -23.36 -12.02 -14.91
N LEU A 415 -24.27 -11.27 -15.53
CA LEU A 415 -24.35 -9.81 -15.39
C LEU A 415 -24.67 -9.38 -13.95
N CYS A 416 -25.55 -10.09 -13.26
CA CYS A 416 -25.82 -9.85 -11.84
C CYS A 416 -24.58 -10.12 -10.97
N CYS A 417 -23.82 -11.17 -11.25
CA CYS A 417 -22.55 -11.47 -10.57
C CYS A 417 -21.47 -10.41 -10.86
N VAL A 418 -21.38 -9.88 -12.08
CA VAL A 418 -20.52 -8.73 -12.41
C VAL A 418 -20.97 -7.49 -11.62
N GLY A 419 -22.28 -7.22 -11.60
CA GLY A 419 -22.89 -6.16 -10.80
C GLY A 419 -22.63 -6.29 -9.30
N ALA A 420 -22.47 -7.52 -8.80
CA ALA A 420 -22.15 -7.79 -7.41
C ALA A 420 -20.78 -7.21 -7.01
N LEU A 421 -19.78 -7.39 -7.87
CA LEU A 421 -18.44 -6.84 -7.66
C LEU A 421 -18.39 -5.35 -8.00
N ALA A 422 -19.03 -4.92 -9.08
CA ALA A 422 -19.10 -3.51 -9.46
C ALA A 422 -19.77 -2.66 -8.37
N GLY A 423 -20.79 -3.20 -7.70
CA GLY A 423 -21.47 -2.55 -6.58
C GLY A 423 -20.57 -2.27 -5.37
N LEU A 424 -19.43 -2.97 -5.24
CA LEU A 424 -18.43 -2.73 -4.19
C LEU A 424 -17.46 -1.57 -4.53
N SER A 425 -17.61 -0.92 -5.69
CA SER A 425 -16.82 0.25 -6.09
C SER A 425 -16.99 1.44 -5.16
N THR A 426 -18.16 1.58 -4.53
CA THR A 426 -18.41 2.62 -3.52
C THR A 426 -19.10 2.05 -2.29
N GLN A 427 -18.84 2.66 -1.13
CA GLN A 427 -19.47 2.23 0.12
C GLN A 427 -21.00 2.38 0.10
N GLY A 428 -21.52 3.37 -0.64
CA GLY A 428 -22.96 3.60 -0.76
C GLY A 428 -23.70 2.50 -1.54
N THR A 429 -23.04 1.88 -2.52
CA THR A 429 -23.63 0.83 -3.37
C THR A 429 -23.30 -0.59 -2.90
N ALA A 430 -22.48 -0.76 -1.86
CA ALA A 430 -21.95 -2.07 -1.47
C ALA A 430 -23.04 -3.12 -1.17
N ARG A 431 -24.15 -2.70 -0.55
CA ARG A 431 -25.29 -3.60 -0.22
C ARG A 431 -26.07 -4.03 -1.46
N LEU A 432 -26.18 -3.17 -2.47
CA LEU A 432 -26.70 -3.55 -3.79
C LEU A 432 -25.82 -4.63 -4.42
N GLY A 433 -24.50 -4.53 -4.28
CA GLY A 433 -23.57 -5.56 -4.74
C GLY A 433 -23.91 -6.94 -4.16
N ASN A 434 -24.13 -7.03 -2.85
CA ASN A 434 -24.52 -8.30 -2.22
C ASN A 434 -25.88 -8.82 -2.74
N ALA A 435 -26.87 -7.94 -2.91
CA ALA A 435 -28.19 -8.29 -3.45
C ALA A 435 -28.11 -8.84 -4.89
N LEU A 436 -27.37 -8.17 -5.79
CA LEU A 436 -27.17 -8.63 -7.16
C LEU A 436 -26.45 -9.98 -7.22
N GLY A 437 -25.46 -10.20 -6.34
CA GLY A 437 -24.81 -11.51 -6.21
C GLY A 437 -25.79 -12.62 -5.87
N MET A 438 -26.67 -12.39 -4.89
CA MET A 438 -27.72 -13.35 -4.52
C MET A 438 -28.70 -13.62 -5.67
N ILE A 439 -29.11 -12.57 -6.40
CA ILE A 439 -29.99 -12.70 -7.58
C ILE A 439 -29.32 -13.52 -8.68
N GLY A 440 -28.04 -13.27 -8.96
CA GLY A 440 -27.29 -14.00 -9.97
C GLY A 440 -27.12 -15.48 -9.63
N VAL A 441 -26.77 -15.80 -8.38
CA VAL A 441 -26.66 -17.20 -7.95
C VAL A 441 -28.01 -17.92 -7.99
N ALA A 442 -29.08 -17.27 -7.50
CA ALA A 442 -30.42 -17.86 -7.53
C ALA A 442 -30.91 -18.10 -8.98
N GLY A 443 -30.69 -17.14 -9.88
CA GLY A 443 -31.04 -17.28 -11.30
C GLY A 443 -30.27 -18.39 -12.00
N GLY A 444 -28.98 -18.52 -11.72
CA GLY A 444 -28.12 -19.57 -12.27
C GLY A 444 -28.59 -20.96 -11.85
N LEU A 445 -28.82 -21.16 -10.55
CA LEU A 445 -29.34 -22.43 -10.02
C LEU A 445 -30.73 -22.74 -10.56
N ALA A 446 -31.63 -21.75 -10.64
CA ALA A 446 -32.98 -21.94 -11.17
C ALA A 446 -32.95 -22.36 -12.65
N ALA A 447 -32.12 -21.73 -13.47
CA ALA A 447 -31.96 -22.07 -14.88
C ALA A 447 -31.41 -23.50 -15.07
N THR A 448 -30.42 -23.89 -14.26
CA THR A 448 -29.87 -25.25 -14.30
C THR A 448 -30.90 -26.29 -13.89
N LEU A 449 -31.61 -26.08 -12.77
CA LEU A 449 -32.66 -26.99 -12.31
C LEU A 449 -33.82 -27.10 -13.31
N GLY A 450 -34.28 -25.97 -13.85
CA GLY A 450 -35.40 -25.93 -14.80
C GLY A 450 -35.06 -26.56 -16.15
N GLY A 451 -33.82 -26.38 -16.62
CA GLY A 451 -33.34 -26.99 -17.87
C GLY A 451 -33.21 -28.52 -17.80
N LEU A 452 -32.88 -29.08 -16.63
CA LEU A 452 -32.74 -30.52 -16.42
C LEU A 452 -34.08 -31.26 -16.36
N LYS A 453 -35.17 -30.57 -15.95
CA LYS A 453 -36.51 -31.14 -15.75
C LYS A 453 -36.48 -32.45 -14.92
N PRO A 454 -35.86 -32.43 -13.71
CA PRO A 454 -35.73 -33.63 -12.89
C PRO A 454 -37.11 -34.16 -12.47
N ASP A 455 -37.22 -35.47 -12.29
CA ASP A 455 -38.39 -36.07 -11.65
C ASP A 455 -38.50 -35.61 -10.18
N PRO A 456 -39.68 -35.75 -9.53
CA PRO A 456 -39.88 -35.26 -8.18
C PRO A 456 -38.93 -35.87 -7.13
N GLU A 457 -38.48 -37.12 -7.30
CA GLU A 457 -37.59 -37.77 -6.33
C GLU A 457 -36.16 -37.23 -6.46
N LEU A 458 -35.67 -37.11 -7.68
CA LEU A 458 -34.37 -36.48 -7.95
C LEU A 458 -34.36 -35.00 -7.54
N LEU A 459 -35.44 -34.26 -7.82
CA LEU A 459 -35.58 -32.88 -7.37
C LEU A 459 -35.56 -32.77 -5.84
N ALA A 460 -36.18 -33.73 -5.13
CA ALA A 460 -36.13 -33.80 -3.68
C ALA A 460 -34.70 -34.07 -3.18
N GLN A 461 -33.94 -34.93 -3.86
CA GLN A 461 -32.53 -35.18 -3.57
C GLN A 461 -31.67 -33.93 -3.76
N MET A 462 -31.79 -33.24 -4.90
CA MET A 462 -31.08 -32.00 -5.21
C MET A 462 -31.40 -30.92 -4.17
N SER A 463 -32.69 -30.73 -3.87
CA SER A 463 -33.15 -29.75 -2.88
C SER A 463 -32.66 -30.08 -1.48
N GLY A 464 -32.68 -31.36 -1.10
CA GLY A 464 -32.19 -31.84 0.19
C GLY A 464 -30.68 -31.60 0.38
N ALA A 465 -29.87 -31.91 -0.64
CA ALA A 465 -28.43 -31.67 -0.61
C ALA A 465 -28.12 -30.17 -0.46
N MET A 466 -28.79 -29.31 -1.24
CA MET A 466 -28.61 -27.86 -1.14
C MET A 466 -29.10 -27.30 0.20
N ALA A 467 -30.25 -27.75 0.70
CA ALA A 467 -30.81 -27.29 1.96
C ALA A 467 -29.91 -27.67 3.16
N LEU A 468 -29.38 -28.89 3.18
CA LEU A 468 -28.47 -29.34 4.23
C LEU A 468 -27.15 -28.55 4.20
N GLY A 469 -26.55 -28.41 3.02
CA GLY A 469 -25.33 -27.62 2.84
C GLY A 469 -25.53 -26.16 3.23
N GLY A 470 -26.60 -25.54 2.74
CA GLY A 470 -26.95 -24.16 3.06
C GLY A 470 -27.18 -23.94 4.55
N THR A 471 -27.86 -24.88 5.24
CA THR A 471 -28.10 -24.81 6.69
C THR A 471 -26.78 -24.84 7.47
N ILE A 472 -25.84 -25.69 7.08
CA ILE A 472 -24.51 -25.75 7.68
C ILE A 472 -23.75 -24.44 7.42
N GLY A 473 -23.76 -23.96 6.19
CA GLY A 473 -23.13 -22.69 5.80
C GLY A 473 -23.63 -21.50 6.62
N LEU A 474 -24.95 -21.34 6.75
CA LEU A 474 -25.56 -20.30 7.58
C LEU A 474 -25.19 -20.43 9.06
N THR A 475 -25.17 -21.66 9.58
CA THR A 475 -24.84 -21.91 10.99
C THR A 475 -23.39 -21.54 11.31
N ILE A 476 -22.45 -21.91 10.44
CA ILE A 476 -21.03 -21.56 10.58
C ILE A 476 -20.87 -20.04 10.46
N ALA A 477 -21.39 -19.45 9.37
CA ALA A 477 -21.24 -18.02 9.09
C ALA A 477 -21.87 -17.12 10.16
N LYS A 478 -22.92 -17.58 10.87
CA LYS A 478 -23.52 -16.82 11.98
C LYS A 478 -22.70 -16.86 13.26
N ARG A 479 -21.98 -17.96 13.52
CA ARG A 479 -21.25 -18.18 14.78
C ARG A 479 -19.84 -17.59 14.80
N ILE A 480 -19.21 -17.41 13.64
CA ILE A 480 -17.84 -16.90 13.57
C ILE A 480 -17.71 -15.42 13.97
N GLN A 481 -16.57 -15.09 14.58
CA GLN A 481 -16.18 -13.70 14.84
C GLN A 481 -15.53 -13.10 13.58
N ILE A 482 -15.57 -11.77 13.44
CA ILE A 482 -14.98 -11.10 12.26
C ILE A 482 -13.45 -11.21 12.26
N SER A 483 -12.81 -11.34 13.43
CA SER A 483 -11.37 -11.60 13.54
C SER A 483 -10.95 -12.94 12.93
N ASP A 484 -11.89 -13.89 12.84
CA ASP A 484 -11.67 -15.25 12.36
C ASP A 484 -11.90 -15.39 10.84
N LEU A 485 -12.32 -14.30 10.20
CA LEU A 485 -12.69 -14.29 8.79
C LEU A 485 -11.60 -14.83 7.85
N PRO A 486 -10.29 -14.51 8.01
CA PRO A 486 -9.27 -15.06 7.11
C PRO A 486 -9.22 -16.59 7.10
N GLN A 487 -9.45 -17.24 8.25
CA GLN A 487 -9.42 -18.71 8.32
C GLN A 487 -10.68 -19.28 7.65
N LEU A 488 -11.84 -18.65 7.86
CA LEU A 488 -13.08 -19.09 7.19
C LEU A 488 -13.00 -18.97 5.67
N VAL A 489 -12.43 -17.89 5.15
CA VAL A 489 -12.21 -17.71 3.70
C VAL A 489 -11.29 -18.81 3.16
N ALA A 490 -10.20 -19.14 3.86
CA ALA A 490 -9.35 -20.27 3.49
C ALA A 490 -10.12 -21.61 3.51
N ALA A 491 -10.94 -21.86 4.53
CA ALA A 491 -11.75 -23.07 4.60
C ALA A 491 -12.73 -23.17 3.40
N PHE A 492 -13.40 -22.09 3.03
CA PHE A 492 -14.36 -22.11 1.92
C PHE A 492 -13.70 -22.34 0.55
N HIS A 493 -12.51 -21.76 0.29
CA HIS A 493 -11.78 -22.07 -0.95
C HIS A 493 -11.43 -23.56 -1.06
N SER A 494 -11.17 -24.23 0.07
CA SER A 494 -10.93 -25.67 0.05
C SER A 494 -12.15 -26.45 -0.45
N LEU A 495 -13.36 -26.03 -0.06
CA LEU A 495 -14.61 -26.65 -0.52
C LEU A 495 -14.84 -26.46 -2.02
N VAL A 496 -14.48 -25.29 -2.58
CA VAL A 496 -14.54 -25.06 -4.04
C VAL A 496 -13.57 -25.99 -4.76
N GLY A 497 -12.32 -26.08 -4.28
CA GLY A 497 -11.31 -26.94 -4.89
C GLY A 497 -11.71 -28.41 -4.87
N LEU A 498 -12.29 -28.87 -3.76
CA LEU A 498 -12.82 -30.23 -3.65
C LEU A 498 -14.01 -30.46 -4.59
N ALA A 499 -14.95 -29.52 -4.67
CA ALA A 499 -16.10 -29.62 -5.57
C ALA A 499 -15.65 -29.76 -7.04
N ALA A 500 -14.67 -28.95 -7.47
CA ALA A 500 -14.13 -29.04 -8.83
C ALA A 500 -13.48 -30.41 -9.12
N VAL A 501 -12.70 -30.96 -8.18
CA VAL A 501 -12.13 -32.32 -8.32
C VAL A 501 -13.24 -33.37 -8.46
N LEU A 502 -14.28 -33.28 -7.62
CA LEU A 502 -15.41 -34.20 -7.66
C LEU A 502 -16.16 -34.11 -8.99
N THR A 503 -16.44 -32.89 -9.49
CA THR A 503 -17.10 -32.68 -10.78
C THR A 503 -16.28 -33.26 -11.93
N CYS A 504 -14.98 -32.92 -12.04
CA CYS A 504 -14.14 -33.38 -13.14
C CYS A 504 -14.01 -34.92 -13.19
N ILE A 505 -13.87 -35.57 -12.03
CA ILE A 505 -13.80 -37.04 -11.95
C ILE A 505 -15.16 -37.66 -12.27
N ALA A 506 -16.26 -37.08 -11.77
CA ALA A 506 -17.60 -37.58 -12.05
C ALA A 506 -17.91 -37.52 -13.55
N GLU A 507 -17.64 -36.40 -14.20
CA GLU A 507 -17.89 -36.22 -15.63
C GLU A 507 -17.03 -37.14 -16.49
N TYR A 508 -15.76 -37.36 -16.13
CA TYR A 508 -14.94 -38.36 -16.80
C TYR A 508 -15.57 -39.76 -16.75
N ILE A 509 -16.14 -40.15 -15.61
CA ILE A 509 -16.80 -41.46 -15.46
C ILE A 509 -18.09 -41.54 -16.30
N VAL A 510 -18.89 -40.46 -16.32
CA VAL A 510 -20.15 -40.41 -17.08
C VAL A 510 -19.90 -40.46 -18.59
N GLU A 511 -18.94 -39.67 -19.09
CA GLU A 511 -18.68 -39.51 -20.53
C GLU A 511 -17.69 -40.53 -21.10
N TYR A 512 -17.04 -41.34 -20.26
CA TYR A 512 -16.06 -42.34 -20.72
C TYR A 512 -16.54 -43.22 -21.88
N PRO A 513 -17.78 -43.78 -21.86
CA PRO A 513 -18.26 -44.61 -22.96
C PRO A 513 -18.41 -43.85 -24.30
N HIS A 514 -18.54 -42.53 -24.28
CA HIS A 514 -18.78 -41.70 -25.45
C HIS A 514 -17.49 -41.21 -26.13
N PHE A 515 -16.33 -41.30 -25.46
CA PHE A 515 -15.06 -40.81 -26.00
C PHE A 515 -14.62 -41.49 -27.30
N ALA A 516 -15.09 -42.71 -27.57
CA ALA A 516 -14.74 -43.41 -28.81
C ALA A 516 -15.35 -42.75 -30.06
N THR A 517 -16.46 -42.04 -29.92
CA THR A 517 -17.24 -41.47 -31.04
C THR A 517 -17.28 -39.95 -31.05
N ASP A 518 -16.80 -39.29 -29.99
CA ASP A 518 -16.82 -37.83 -29.88
C ASP A 518 -15.51 -37.19 -30.38
N ALA A 519 -15.62 -36.33 -31.40
CA ALA A 519 -14.49 -35.55 -31.91
C ALA A 519 -13.92 -34.57 -30.88
N ALA A 520 -14.69 -34.19 -29.86
CA ALA A 520 -14.27 -33.32 -28.76
C ALA A 520 -13.72 -34.07 -27.54
N ALA A 521 -13.68 -35.40 -27.55
CA ALA A 521 -13.28 -36.22 -26.40
C ALA A 521 -11.93 -35.80 -25.77
N ASN A 522 -10.97 -35.42 -26.61
CA ASN A 522 -9.66 -34.98 -26.14
C ASN A 522 -9.71 -33.65 -25.37
N LEU A 523 -10.58 -32.72 -25.78
CA LEU A 523 -10.77 -31.47 -25.06
C LEU A 523 -11.38 -31.73 -23.67
N THR A 524 -12.45 -32.53 -23.60
CA THR A 524 -13.11 -32.90 -22.34
C THR A 524 -12.11 -33.53 -21.36
N LYS A 525 -11.28 -34.47 -21.84
CA LYS A 525 -10.20 -35.06 -21.05
C LYS A 525 -9.19 -34.01 -20.55
N ILE A 526 -8.66 -33.17 -21.44
CA ILE A 526 -7.67 -32.14 -21.08
C ILE A 526 -8.22 -31.20 -20.00
N VAL A 527 -9.45 -30.72 -20.18
CA VAL A 527 -10.08 -29.78 -19.25
C VAL A 527 -10.36 -30.46 -17.91
N ALA A 528 -10.83 -31.71 -17.89
CA ALA A 528 -11.04 -32.47 -16.66
C ALA A 528 -9.72 -32.69 -15.88
N TYR A 529 -8.62 -32.98 -16.59
CA TYR A 529 -7.29 -33.13 -15.99
C TYR A 529 -6.80 -31.83 -15.34
N LEU A 530 -6.95 -30.71 -16.04
CA LEU A 530 -6.56 -29.39 -15.54
C LEU A 530 -7.44 -28.94 -14.36
N GLY A 531 -8.76 -29.12 -14.45
CA GLY A 531 -9.69 -28.82 -13.35
C GLY A 531 -9.38 -29.63 -12.09
N THR A 532 -9.08 -30.93 -12.25
CA THR A 532 -8.66 -31.81 -11.15
C THR A 532 -7.34 -31.34 -10.52
N TYR A 533 -6.36 -30.93 -11.33
CA TYR A 533 -5.10 -30.41 -10.83
C TYR A 533 -5.29 -29.11 -10.04
N ILE A 534 -5.97 -28.12 -10.62
CA ILE A 534 -6.19 -26.81 -9.99
C ILE A 534 -7.02 -26.96 -8.70
N GLY A 535 -8.06 -27.79 -8.74
CA GLY A 535 -8.91 -28.08 -7.59
C GLY A 535 -8.13 -28.74 -6.45
N GLY A 536 -7.27 -29.71 -6.74
CA GLY A 536 -6.46 -30.39 -5.73
C GLY A 536 -5.40 -29.49 -5.08
N VAL A 537 -4.71 -28.63 -5.85
CA VAL A 537 -3.81 -27.60 -5.27
C VAL A 537 -4.61 -26.65 -4.36
N THR A 538 -5.78 -26.22 -4.82
CA THR A 538 -6.64 -25.27 -4.09
C THR A 538 -7.15 -25.88 -2.78
N PHE A 539 -7.61 -27.13 -2.82
CA PHE A 539 -8.11 -27.86 -1.66
C PHE A 539 -7.07 -27.95 -0.55
N SER A 540 -5.90 -28.54 -0.87
CA SER A 540 -4.89 -28.83 0.15
C SER A 540 -4.13 -27.58 0.60
N GLY A 541 -3.83 -26.65 -0.32
CA GLY A 541 -3.18 -25.39 0.01
C GLY A 541 -4.05 -24.56 0.95
N SER A 542 -5.36 -24.50 0.70
CA SER A 542 -6.26 -23.71 1.55
C SER A 542 -6.46 -24.35 2.93
N LEU A 543 -6.42 -25.68 3.04
CA LEU A 543 -6.41 -26.40 4.32
C LEU A 543 -5.16 -26.09 5.15
N VAL A 544 -3.98 -26.04 4.53
CA VAL A 544 -2.73 -25.66 5.23
C VAL A 544 -2.78 -24.19 5.66
N ALA A 545 -3.30 -23.31 4.80
CA ALA A 545 -3.49 -21.89 5.14
C ALA A 545 -4.44 -21.72 6.34
N TYR A 546 -5.60 -22.40 6.32
CA TYR A 546 -6.52 -22.46 7.45
C TYR A 546 -5.81 -22.91 8.73
N GLY A 547 -5.10 -24.04 8.68
CA GLY A 547 -4.45 -24.60 9.86
C GLY A 547 -3.34 -23.71 10.43
N LYS A 548 -2.61 -22.96 9.59
CA LYS A 548 -1.61 -21.97 10.05
C LYS A 548 -2.27 -20.73 10.66
N LEU A 549 -3.36 -20.23 10.09
CA LEU A 549 -4.08 -19.06 10.61
C LEU A 549 -4.84 -19.36 11.91
N GLN A 550 -5.35 -20.59 12.03
CA GLN A 550 -6.04 -21.07 13.24
C GLN A 550 -5.07 -21.36 14.39
N GLY A 551 -3.76 -21.45 14.12
CA GLY A 551 -2.75 -21.84 15.11
C GLY A 551 -2.68 -23.35 15.37
N ILE A 552 -3.32 -24.18 14.55
CA ILE A 552 -3.20 -25.64 14.60
C ILE A 552 -1.80 -26.06 14.10
N LEU A 553 -1.31 -25.41 13.05
CA LEU A 553 0.06 -25.55 12.56
C LEU A 553 0.92 -24.36 13.00
N LYS A 554 2.23 -24.60 13.15
CA LYS A 554 3.20 -23.52 13.42
C LYS A 554 3.20 -22.50 12.27
N SER A 555 3.16 -21.22 12.64
CA SER A 555 3.20 -20.09 11.70
C SER A 555 4.55 -19.97 10.98
N ALA A 556 5.62 -20.55 11.52
CA ALA A 556 6.93 -20.58 10.88
C ALA A 556 6.91 -21.32 9.53
N PRO A 557 7.69 -20.88 8.53
CA PRO A 557 7.82 -21.57 7.26
C PRO A 557 8.52 -22.92 7.46
N LEU A 558 7.90 -24.01 6.99
CA LEU A 558 8.48 -25.36 7.03
C LEU A 558 9.37 -25.58 5.79
N LEU A 559 10.68 -25.59 5.97
CA LEU A 559 11.64 -25.72 4.88
C LEU A 559 12.16 -27.16 4.77
N LEU A 560 11.62 -27.92 3.82
CA LEU A 560 12.10 -29.26 3.48
C LEU A 560 13.49 -29.19 2.79
N PRO A 561 14.43 -30.12 3.09
CA PRO A 561 15.65 -30.27 2.32
C PRO A 561 15.33 -30.52 0.83
N GLY A 562 15.95 -29.77 -0.08
CA GLY A 562 15.72 -29.92 -1.51
C GLY A 562 14.31 -29.54 -2.01
N ARG A 563 13.54 -28.72 -1.28
CA ARG A 563 12.13 -28.35 -1.62
C ARG A 563 11.90 -27.94 -3.07
N HIS A 564 12.84 -27.23 -3.68
CA HIS A 564 12.72 -26.78 -5.07
C HIS A 564 12.78 -27.94 -6.05
N ALA A 565 13.67 -28.91 -5.82
CA ALA A 565 13.75 -30.12 -6.61
C ALA A 565 12.49 -30.99 -6.44
N LEU A 566 11.97 -31.11 -5.21
CA LEU A 566 10.72 -31.81 -4.94
C LEU A 566 9.54 -31.16 -5.69
N ASN A 567 9.37 -29.84 -5.56
CA ASN A 567 8.27 -29.14 -6.23
C ASN A 567 8.40 -29.17 -7.76
N ALA A 568 9.62 -29.04 -8.29
CA ALA A 568 9.87 -29.20 -9.72
C ALA A 568 9.55 -30.63 -10.20
N GLY A 569 9.92 -31.66 -9.42
CA GLY A 569 9.58 -33.05 -9.69
C GLY A 569 8.08 -33.32 -9.66
N LEU A 570 7.37 -32.81 -8.65
CA LEU A 570 5.90 -32.90 -8.57
C LEU A 570 5.23 -32.22 -9.76
N LEU A 571 5.72 -31.06 -10.20
CA LEU A 571 5.21 -30.36 -11.37
C LEU A 571 5.50 -31.12 -12.66
N ALA A 572 6.72 -31.62 -12.84
CA ALA A 572 7.09 -32.43 -13.99
C ALA A 572 6.25 -33.71 -14.08
N ALA A 573 6.01 -34.39 -12.95
CA ALA A 573 5.13 -35.55 -12.88
C ALA A 573 3.67 -35.20 -13.21
N SER A 574 3.17 -34.07 -12.69
CA SER A 574 1.80 -33.61 -12.96
C SER A 574 1.60 -33.21 -14.43
N VAL A 575 2.58 -32.55 -15.05
CA VAL A 575 2.52 -32.18 -16.48
C VAL A 575 2.74 -33.41 -17.36
N GLY A 576 3.72 -34.26 -17.04
CA GLY A 576 4.00 -35.48 -17.80
C GLY A 576 2.88 -36.52 -17.71
N GLY A 577 2.13 -36.56 -16.60
CA GLY A 577 1.02 -37.49 -16.39
C GLY A 577 -0.14 -37.34 -17.37
N ILE A 578 -0.23 -36.21 -18.10
CA ILE A 578 -1.22 -36.04 -19.16
C ILE A 578 -0.91 -36.89 -20.40
N ILE A 579 0.35 -37.25 -20.63
CA ILE A 579 0.76 -38.05 -21.79
C ILE A 579 0.13 -39.45 -21.76
N PRO A 580 0.32 -40.28 -20.71
CA PRO A 580 -0.35 -41.58 -20.63
C PRO A 580 -1.87 -41.45 -20.56
N PHE A 581 -2.39 -40.37 -19.96
CA PHE A 581 -3.83 -40.07 -19.91
C PHE A 581 -4.45 -39.85 -21.30
N MET A 582 -3.68 -39.30 -22.25
CA MET A 582 -4.16 -39.02 -23.61
C MET A 582 -3.91 -40.15 -24.59
N MET A 583 -2.80 -40.88 -24.44
CA MET A 583 -2.38 -41.93 -25.38
C MET A 583 -3.10 -43.26 -25.19
N ASP A 584 -3.68 -43.52 -24.01
CA ASP A 584 -4.39 -44.76 -23.69
C ASP A 584 -5.91 -44.50 -23.56
N PRO A 585 -6.77 -45.15 -24.36
CA PRO A 585 -8.23 -45.02 -24.24
C PRO A 585 -8.82 -45.81 -23.05
N SER A 586 -8.02 -46.60 -22.31
CA SER A 586 -8.49 -47.43 -21.19
C SER A 586 -9.01 -46.64 -19.99
N PHE A 587 -10.19 -47.02 -19.50
CA PHE A 587 -10.82 -46.45 -18.29
C PHE A 587 -9.88 -46.51 -17.09
N THR A 588 -9.25 -47.68 -16.87
CA THR A 588 -8.38 -47.93 -15.73
C THR A 588 -7.20 -46.98 -15.72
N THR A 589 -6.57 -46.77 -16.88
CA THR A 589 -5.45 -45.84 -17.02
C THR A 589 -5.93 -44.42 -16.78
N GLY A 590 -7.06 -44.03 -17.38
CA GLY A 590 -7.56 -42.66 -17.26
C GLY A 590 -7.96 -42.28 -15.83
N ILE A 591 -8.70 -43.14 -15.14
CA ILE A 591 -9.09 -42.89 -13.74
C ILE A 591 -7.87 -42.93 -12.80
N ALA A 592 -6.89 -43.81 -13.06
CA ALA A 592 -5.64 -43.83 -12.32
C ALA A 592 -4.83 -42.55 -12.52
N CYS A 593 -4.80 -42.00 -13.73
CA CYS A 593 -4.18 -40.71 -14.02
C CYS A 593 -4.91 -39.55 -13.30
N LEU A 594 -6.24 -39.52 -13.29
CA LEU A 594 -7.00 -38.50 -12.55
C LEU A 594 -6.80 -38.61 -11.03
N GLY A 595 -6.79 -39.83 -10.49
CA GLY A 595 -6.45 -40.06 -9.08
C GLY A 595 -5.01 -39.65 -8.75
N SER A 596 -4.06 -39.95 -9.65
CA SER A 596 -2.66 -39.59 -9.48
C SER A 596 -2.45 -38.08 -9.53
N VAL A 597 -3.04 -37.36 -10.49
CA VAL A 597 -2.90 -35.91 -10.57
C VAL A 597 -3.59 -35.20 -9.40
N SER A 598 -4.73 -35.73 -8.91
CA SER A 598 -5.38 -35.23 -7.69
C SER A 598 -4.48 -35.39 -6.45
N ALA A 599 -3.82 -36.54 -6.30
CA ALA A 599 -2.89 -36.77 -5.19
C ALA A 599 -1.63 -35.90 -5.32
N LEU A 600 -1.03 -35.83 -6.51
CA LEU A 600 0.16 -35.01 -6.78
C LEU A 600 -0.11 -33.52 -6.56
N SER A 601 -1.25 -33.02 -7.03
CA SER A 601 -1.65 -31.62 -6.85
C SER A 601 -1.95 -31.32 -5.38
N ALA A 602 -2.61 -32.23 -4.66
CA ALA A 602 -2.82 -32.09 -3.22
C ALA A 602 -1.49 -32.06 -2.46
N VAL A 603 -0.55 -32.94 -2.75
CA VAL A 603 0.79 -32.91 -2.15
C VAL A 603 1.51 -31.60 -2.48
N MET A 604 1.43 -31.14 -3.73
CA MET A 604 2.04 -29.87 -4.13
C MET A 604 1.44 -28.67 -3.41
N GLY A 605 0.11 -28.62 -3.24
CA GLY A 605 -0.55 -27.55 -2.48
C GLY A 605 -0.08 -27.52 -1.02
N VAL A 606 0.15 -28.69 -0.41
CA VAL A 606 0.74 -28.79 0.94
C VAL A 606 2.19 -28.30 0.95
N THR A 607 3.05 -28.80 0.06
CA THR A 607 4.49 -28.49 0.07
C THR A 607 4.76 -27.02 -0.21
N LEU A 608 4.02 -26.41 -1.15
CA LEU A 608 4.15 -24.99 -1.46
C LEU A 608 3.64 -24.12 -0.30
N THR A 609 2.46 -24.41 0.24
CA THR A 609 1.84 -23.55 1.27
C THR A 609 2.53 -23.69 2.64
N ALA A 610 3.01 -24.88 2.99
CA ALA A 610 3.69 -25.10 4.27
C ALA A 610 5.02 -24.32 4.39
N ALA A 611 5.68 -24.08 3.26
CA ALA A 611 6.93 -23.32 3.17
C ALA A 611 6.74 -21.80 3.31
N ILE A 612 5.49 -21.32 3.39
CA ILE A 612 5.16 -19.90 3.52
C ILE A 612 4.92 -19.57 5.00
N GLY A 613 5.47 -18.43 5.43
CA GLY A 613 5.33 -17.92 6.79
C GLY A 613 3.94 -17.32 7.04
N GLY A 614 3.48 -17.35 8.29
CA GLY A 614 2.15 -16.86 8.68
C GLY A 614 1.91 -15.38 8.35
N ALA A 615 2.97 -14.56 8.33
CA ALA A 615 2.89 -13.14 7.97
C ALA A 615 2.51 -12.92 6.49
N ASP A 616 2.97 -13.81 5.60
CA ASP A 616 2.70 -13.73 4.16
C ASP A 616 1.46 -14.56 3.76
N MET A 617 0.82 -15.25 4.71
CA MET A 617 -0.33 -16.12 4.46
C MET A 617 -1.51 -15.43 3.74
N PRO A 618 -1.81 -14.14 3.98
CA PRO A 618 -2.84 -13.44 3.22
C PRO A 618 -2.62 -13.44 1.69
N VAL A 619 -1.36 -13.44 1.21
CA VAL A 619 -1.06 -13.55 -0.22
C VAL A 619 -1.44 -14.92 -0.76
N VAL A 620 -1.23 -15.98 0.03
CA VAL A 620 -1.62 -17.35 -0.36
C VAL A 620 -3.12 -17.45 -0.51
N ILE A 621 -3.88 -16.85 0.41
CA ILE A 621 -5.35 -16.85 0.36
C ILE A 621 -5.86 -16.23 -0.94
N THR A 622 -5.29 -15.10 -1.37
CA THR A 622 -5.71 -14.44 -2.61
C THR A 622 -5.28 -15.20 -3.87
N VAL A 623 -4.12 -15.88 -3.85
CA VAL A 623 -3.68 -16.73 -4.96
C VAL A 623 -4.60 -17.95 -5.10
N LEU A 624 -4.94 -18.60 -3.99
CA LEU A 624 -5.86 -19.75 -3.99
C LEU A 624 -7.29 -19.33 -4.32
N ASN A 625 -7.71 -18.11 -3.96
CA ASN A 625 -8.96 -17.52 -4.46
C ASN A 625 -8.95 -17.45 -6.00
N SER A 626 -7.84 -16.99 -6.59
CA SER A 626 -7.69 -16.96 -8.05
C SER A 626 -7.81 -18.37 -8.65
N TYR A 627 -7.14 -19.36 -8.06
CA TYR A 627 -7.22 -20.76 -8.51
C TYR A 627 -8.63 -21.33 -8.41
N SER A 628 -9.39 -20.99 -7.38
CA SER A 628 -10.79 -21.39 -7.28
C SER A 628 -11.62 -20.86 -8.46
N GLY A 629 -11.38 -19.62 -8.91
CA GLY A 629 -12.00 -19.06 -10.11
C GLY A 629 -11.59 -19.77 -11.40
N TRP A 630 -10.32 -20.11 -11.57
CA TRP A 630 -9.86 -20.86 -12.75
C TRP A 630 -10.36 -22.30 -12.77
N ALA A 631 -10.60 -22.92 -11.61
CA ALA A 631 -11.26 -24.21 -11.51
C ALA A 631 -12.72 -24.14 -12.01
N LEU A 632 -13.46 -23.08 -11.66
CA LEU A 632 -14.78 -22.80 -12.23
C LEU A 632 -14.75 -22.59 -13.75
N CYS A 633 -13.71 -21.93 -14.29
CA CYS A 633 -13.53 -21.85 -15.74
C CYS A 633 -13.34 -23.24 -16.36
N ALA A 634 -12.52 -24.10 -15.75
CA ALA A 634 -12.33 -25.46 -16.23
C ALA A 634 -13.67 -26.23 -16.21
N GLU A 635 -14.44 -26.14 -15.14
CA GLU A 635 -15.78 -26.74 -15.05
C GLU A 635 -16.74 -26.18 -16.11
N GLY A 636 -16.67 -24.88 -16.42
CA GLY A 636 -17.46 -24.25 -17.48
C GLY A 636 -17.05 -24.67 -18.90
N PHE A 637 -15.76 -24.85 -19.17
CA PHE A 637 -15.27 -25.42 -20.43
C PHE A 637 -15.66 -26.88 -20.58
N LEU A 638 -15.65 -27.63 -19.47
CA LEU A 638 -15.97 -29.05 -19.43
C LEU A 638 -17.46 -29.29 -19.73
N LEU A 639 -18.33 -28.58 -19.01
CA LEU A 639 -19.79 -28.71 -19.11
C LEU A 639 -20.44 -27.83 -20.19
N ASN A 640 -19.64 -27.15 -21.02
CA ASN A 640 -20.11 -26.19 -22.02
C ASN A 640 -21.09 -25.13 -21.43
N ASN A 641 -20.72 -24.54 -20.30
CA ASN A 641 -21.58 -23.62 -19.54
C ASN A 641 -20.99 -22.21 -19.44
N ASN A 642 -21.67 -21.24 -20.09
CA ASN A 642 -21.26 -19.83 -20.11
C ASN A 642 -21.28 -19.16 -18.73
N LEU A 643 -22.20 -19.53 -17.83
CA LEU A 643 -22.28 -18.91 -16.51
C LEU A 643 -21.01 -19.21 -15.70
N LEU A 644 -20.58 -20.48 -15.70
CA LEU A 644 -19.39 -20.94 -14.98
C LEU A 644 -18.11 -20.27 -15.50
N THR A 645 -17.98 -20.07 -16.81
CA THR A 645 -16.82 -19.39 -17.38
C THR A 645 -16.81 -17.89 -17.09
N ILE A 646 -17.96 -17.20 -17.17
CA ILE A 646 -18.08 -15.79 -16.81
C ILE A 646 -17.70 -15.58 -15.33
N VAL A 647 -18.31 -16.37 -14.45
CA VAL A 647 -18.08 -16.29 -13.00
C VAL A 647 -16.65 -16.68 -12.63
N GLY A 648 -16.13 -17.76 -13.22
CA GLY A 648 -14.77 -18.22 -12.99
C GLY A 648 -13.73 -17.18 -13.38
N ALA A 649 -13.89 -16.52 -14.54
CA ALA A 649 -12.99 -15.48 -15.00
C ALA A 649 -13.03 -14.23 -14.09
N LEU A 650 -14.22 -13.89 -13.59
CA LEU A 650 -14.43 -12.80 -12.64
C LEU A 650 -13.71 -13.05 -11.30
N ILE A 651 -13.85 -14.25 -10.74
CA ILE A 651 -13.20 -14.64 -9.48
C ILE A 651 -11.69 -14.80 -9.67
N GLY A 652 -11.27 -15.42 -10.77
CA GLY A 652 -9.88 -15.65 -11.12
C GLY A 652 -9.09 -14.34 -11.23
N SER A 653 -9.65 -13.37 -11.98
CA SER A 653 -9.08 -12.02 -12.11
C SER A 653 -9.07 -11.27 -10.77
N SER A 654 -10.12 -11.39 -9.96
CA SER A 654 -10.19 -10.79 -8.62
C SER A 654 -9.07 -11.26 -7.71
N GLY A 655 -8.89 -12.57 -7.55
CA GLY A 655 -7.81 -13.12 -6.73
C GLY A 655 -6.41 -12.74 -7.24
N ALA A 656 -6.22 -12.70 -8.56
CA ALA A 656 -4.94 -12.32 -9.16
C ALA A 656 -4.58 -10.85 -8.88
N ILE A 657 -5.53 -9.93 -9.04
CA ILE A 657 -5.34 -8.50 -8.77
C ILE A 657 -5.06 -8.26 -7.28
N LEU A 658 -5.83 -8.88 -6.39
CA LEU A 658 -5.61 -8.76 -4.95
C LEU A 658 -4.22 -9.28 -4.55
N SER A 659 -3.80 -10.42 -5.10
CA SER A 659 -2.45 -10.96 -4.88
C SER A 659 -1.36 -10.00 -5.36
N TYR A 660 -1.55 -9.37 -6.51
CA TYR A 660 -0.64 -8.37 -7.06
C TYR A 660 -0.54 -7.13 -6.16
N ILE A 661 -1.68 -6.56 -5.76
CA ILE A 661 -1.73 -5.38 -4.88
C ILE A 661 -0.97 -5.66 -3.57
N MET A 662 -1.16 -6.84 -2.98
CA MET A 662 -0.49 -7.23 -1.75
C MET A 662 1.02 -7.41 -1.95
N CYS A 663 1.44 -8.06 -3.03
CA CYS A 663 2.86 -8.22 -3.38
C CYS A 663 3.56 -6.86 -3.58
N VAL A 664 2.93 -5.95 -4.31
CA VAL A 664 3.45 -4.59 -4.55
C VAL A 664 3.51 -3.80 -3.24
N ALA A 665 2.49 -3.87 -2.40
CA ALA A 665 2.47 -3.19 -1.10
C ALA A 665 3.60 -3.66 -0.16
N MET A 666 4.03 -4.91 -0.30
CA MET A 666 5.13 -5.51 0.47
C MET A 666 6.50 -5.37 -0.21
N ASN A 667 6.57 -4.83 -1.43
CA ASN A 667 7.77 -4.80 -2.27
C ASN A 667 8.44 -6.18 -2.42
N ARG A 668 7.61 -7.20 -2.65
CA ARG A 668 8.03 -8.58 -2.92
C ARG A 668 7.31 -9.10 -4.17
N SER A 669 7.99 -9.87 -4.99
CA SER A 669 7.34 -10.54 -6.13
C SER A 669 6.58 -11.78 -5.68
N LEU A 670 5.55 -12.19 -6.43
CA LEU A 670 4.81 -13.42 -6.17
C LEU A 670 5.72 -14.64 -6.09
N ALA A 671 6.72 -14.72 -6.98
CA ALA A 671 7.71 -15.79 -6.96
C ALA A 671 8.54 -15.81 -5.66
N ASN A 672 8.92 -14.63 -5.14
CA ASN A 672 9.63 -14.53 -3.87
C ASN A 672 8.75 -15.02 -2.70
N VAL A 673 7.46 -14.67 -2.68
CA VAL A 673 6.53 -15.11 -1.63
C VAL A 673 6.29 -16.63 -1.68
N ILE A 674 5.95 -17.19 -2.86
CA ILE A 674 5.58 -18.60 -3.00
C ILE A 674 6.79 -19.54 -2.87
N LEU A 675 7.97 -19.15 -3.38
CA LEU A 675 9.17 -19.99 -3.33
C LEU A 675 10.01 -19.79 -2.05
N GLY A 676 9.60 -18.87 -1.17
CA GLY A 676 10.28 -18.59 0.09
C GLY A 676 11.65 -17.92 -0.10
N GLY A 677 11.70 -16.86 -0.92
CA GLY A 677 12.87 -16.02 -1.09
C GLY A 677 13.12 -15.14 0.14
N TYR A 678 14.39 -14.87 0.44
CA TYR A 678 14.78 -13.97 1.53
C TYR A 678 14.90 -12.53 1.00
N GLY A 679 14.24 -11.57 1.67
CA GLY A 679 14.37 -10.13 1.39
C GLY A 679 13.36 -9.52 0.40
N THR A 680 13.52 -8.21 0.16
CA THR A 680 12.72 -7.42 -0.81
C THR A 680 13.43 -7.31 -2.16
N THR A 681 12.70 -7.00 -3.24
CA THR A 681 13.28 -6.87 -4.58
C THR A 681 14.29 -5.73 -4.74
N SER A 682 14.31 -4.79 -3.79
CA SER A 682 15.21 -3.64 -3.74
C SER A 682 16.35 -3.79 -2.73
N THR A 683 16.49 -4.94 -2.07
CA THR A 683 17.61 -5.18 -1.13
C THR A 683 18.90 -5.46 -1.90
N ALA A 684 19.89 -4.56 -1.80
CA ALA A 684 21.25 -4.82 -2.28
C ALA A 684 22.00 -5.75 -1.29
N GLY A 685 22.95 -6.56 -1.79
CA GLY A 685 23.67 -7.60 -1.03
C GLY A 685 24.68 -7.12 0.02
N GLY A 686 24.41 -6.01 0.70
CA GLY A 686 25.27 -5.43 1.76
C GLY A 686 24.79 -5.76 3.17
N LYS A 687 25.67 -5.52 4.16
CA LYS A 687 25.26 -5.54 5.57
C LYS A 687 24.31 -4.36 5.86
N PRO A 688 23.18 -4.59 6.55
CA PRO A 688 22.33 -3.50 7.01
C PRO A 688 23.13 -2.51 7.86
N MET A 689 22.78 -1.23 7.78
CA MET A 689 23.36 -0.21 8.66
C MET A 689 23.08 -0.57 10.12
N GLU A 690 24.09 -0.45 10.97
CA GLU A 690 23.93 -0.69 12.40
C GLU A 690 23.00 0.33 13.04
N ILE A 691 22.22 -0.12 14.03
CA ILE A 691 21.35 0.74 14.81
C ILE A 691 22.22 1.65 15.68
N SER A 692 21.98 2.96 15.62
CA SER A 692 22.67 3.95 16.45
C SER A 692 21.72 4.57 17.49
N GLY A 693 22.28 4.95 18.64
CA GLY A 693 21.54 5.59 19.74
C GLY A 693 20.86 4.60 20.70
N THR A 694 19.98 5.14 21.55
CA THR A 694 19.13 4.40 22.50
C THR A 694 17.67 4.80 22.33
N HIS A 695 16.73 3.95 22.76
CA HIS A 695 15.30 4.26 22.72
C HIS A 695 14.91 5.22 23.85
N THR A 696 13.89 6.05 23.63
CA THR A 696 13.27 6.85 24.69
C THR A 696 11.99 6.16 25.14
N GLU A 697 11.90 5.83 26.42
CA GLU A 697 10.73 5.22 27.04
C GLU A 697 9.96 6.28 27.86
N ILE A 698 8.63 6.25 27.78
CA ILE A 698 7.74 7.16 28.53
C ILE A 698 6.63 6.35 29.21
N ASN A 699 6.08 6.89 30.30
CA ASN A 699 4.94 6.31 31.01
C ASN A 699 3.60 6.84 30.48
N LEU A 700 2.49 6.31 31.03
CA LEU A 700 1.14 6.72 30.63
C LEU A 700 0.86 8.20 30.88
N ASP A 701 1.32 8.75 32.00
CA ASP A 701 1.07 10.15 32.37
C ASP A 701 1.70 11.12 31.36
N ASN A 702 2.93 10.84 30.93
CA ASN A 702 3.57 11.65 29.89
C ASN A 702 2.92 11.47 28.52
N ALA A 703 2.50 10.25 28.18
CA ALA A 703 1.83 9.99 26.92
C ALA A 703 0.48 10.71 26.82
N ILE A 704 -0.32 10.73 27.90
CA ILE A 704 -1.63 11.40 27.89
C ILE A 704 -1.48 12.92 27.81
N ASP A 705 -0.49 13.51 28.47
CA ASP A 705 -0.22 14.94 28.37
C ASP A 705 0.19 15.33 26.94
N MET A 706 1.06 14.53 26.29
CA MET A 706 1.42 14.74 24.89
C MET A 706 0.21 14.64 23.94
N ILE A 707 -0.73 13.72 24.20
CA ILE A 707 -1.98 13.60 23.44
C ILE A 707 -2.88 14.83 23.64
N ARG A 708 -2.96 15.36 24.87
CA ARG A 708 -3.76 16.54 25.19
C ARG A 708 -3.25 17.80 24.50
N GLU A 709 -1.94 17.98 24.43
CA GLU A 709 -1.29 19.10 23.72
C GLU A 709 -1.45 19.01 22.19
N ALA A 710 -1.61 17.79 21.64
CA ALA A 710 -1.74 17.59 20.20
C ALA A 710 -3.11 18.03 19.65
N ASN A 711 -3.11 18.81 18.55
CA ASN A 711 -4.34 19.21 17.83
C ASN A 711 -4.70 18.29 16.65
N SER A 712 -3.73 17.54 16.13
CA SER A 712 -3.91 16.61 15.02
C SER A 712 -3.15 15.32 15.33
N ILE A 713 -3.87 14.21 15.35
CA ILE A 713 -3.35 12.89 15.73
C ILE A 713 -3.58 11.94 14.56
N ILE A 714 -2.58 11.13 14.24
CA ILE A 714 -2.69 10.05 13.26
C ILE A 714 -2.41 8.74 13.99
N ILE A 715 -3.31 7.78 13.88
CA ILE A 715 -3.15 6.44 14.45
C ILE A 715 -2.80 5.47 13.32
N THR A 716 -1.66 4.79 13.43
CA THR A 716 -1.24 3.75 12.48
C THR A 716 -1.43 2.37 13.10
N PRO A 717 -2.62 1.75 12.96
CA PRO A 717 -2.88 0.45 13.55
C PRO A 717 -2.11 -0.66 12.82
N GLY A 718 -1.69 -1.66 13.58
CA GLY A 718 -1.15 -2.92 13.04
C GLY A 718 -1.95 -4.12 13.54
N TYR A 719 -1.58 -5.32 13.08
CA TYR A 719 -2.25 -6.56 13.48
C TYR A 719 -2.27 -6.77 15.00
N GLY A 720 -1.23 -6.32 15.72
CA GLY A 720 -1.17 -6.43 17.18
C GLY A 720 -2.33 -5.77 17.92
N LEU A 721 -2.85 -4.65 17.40
CA LEU A 721 -4.02 -3.96 17.97
C LEU A 721 -5.27 -4.84 17.86
N CYS A 722 -5.49 -5.46 16.70
CA CYS A 722 -6.62 -6.35 16.45
C CYS A 722 -6.50 -7.67 17.22
N ALA A 723 -5.29 -8.24 17.29
CA ALA A 723 -5.00 -9.47 18.03
C ALA A 723 -5.26 -9.31 19.54
N ALA A 724 -4.96 -8.13 20.09
CA ALA A 724 -5.24 -7.78 21.48
C ALA A 724 -6.70 -7.32 21.72
N LYS A 725 -7.54 -7.25 20.66
CA LYS A 725 -8.91 -6.70 20.70
C LYS A 725 -8.96 -5.24 21.19
N ALA A 726 -7.89 -4.48 20.98
CA ALA A 726 -7.76 -3.10 21.46
C ALA A 726 -8.47 -2.06 20.55
N GLN A 727 -9.04 -2.48 19.42
CA GLN A 727 -9.79 -1.59 18.53
C GLN A 727 -11.01 -0.94 19.18
N TYR A 728 -11.65 -1.60 20.16
CA TYR A 728 -12.84 -1.07 20.83
C TYR A 728 -12.51 0.15 21.71
N PRO A 729 -11.57 0.07 22.67
CA PRO A 729 -11.19 1.25 23.46
C PRO A 729 -10.53 2.34 22.60
N ILE A 730 -9.80 1.98 21.53
CA ILE A 730 -9.24 2.97 20.62
C ILE A 730 -10.33 3.72 19.86
N ALA A 731 -11.38 3.04 19.38
CA ALA A 731 -12.50 3.70 18.72
C ALA A 731 -13.23 4.68 19.65
N ASP A 732 -13.39 4.30 20.93
CA ASP A 732 -13.97 5.18 21.95
C ASP A 732 -13.08 6.38 22.26
N LEU A 733 -11.77 6.17 22.39
CA LEU A 733 -10.78 7.25 22.55
C LEU A 733 -10.81 8.23 21.36
N VAL A 734 -10.84 7.72 20.13
CA VAL A 734 -10.93 8.53 18.91
C VAL A 734 -12.20 9.37 18.93
N LYS A 735 -13.33 8.80 19.36
CA LYS A 735 -14.60 9.50 19.51
C LYS A 735 -14.49 10.63 20.53
N MET A 736 -13.98 10.36 21.74
CA MET A 736 -13.80 11.37 22.79
C MET A 736 -12.90 12.54 22.34
N LEU A 737 -11.78 12.24 21.66
CA LEU A 737 -10.88 13.27 21.15
C LEU A 737 -11.53 14.10 20.03
N SER A 738 -12.34 13.46 19.18
CA SER A 738 -13.07 14.14 18.10
C SER A 738 -14.19 15.04 18.65
N GLU A 739 -14.87 14.63 19.72
CA GLU A 739 -15.86 15.46 20.44
C GLU A 739 -15.23 16.72 21.04
N GLN A 740 -13.93 16.69 21.37
CA GLN A 740 -13.15 17.85 21.79
C GLN A 740 -12.63 18.72 20.62
N GLY A 741 -13.03 18.42 19.38
CA GLY A 741 -12.64 19.18 18.19
C GLY A 741 -11.23 18.87 17.66
N LYS A 742 -10.56 17.82 18.15
CA LYS A 742 -9.26 17.40 17.61
C LYS A 742 -9.42 16.69 16.28
N LYS A 743 -8.42 16.80 15.40
CA LYS A 743 -8.39 16.09 14.12
C LYS A 743 -7.70 14.74 14.29
N VAL A 744 -8.47 13.67 14.49
CA VAL A 744 -7.96 12.31 14.63
C VAL A 744 -8.25 11.50 13.37
N ARG A 745 -7.24 10.82 12.83
CA ARG A 745 -7.36 10.03 11.58
C ARG A 745 -6.59 8.72 11.64
#